data_AF-A0A512U9A8-F1
#
_entry.id   AF-A0A512U9A8-F1
#
_cell.length_a   1.000
_cell.length_b   1.000
_cell.length_c   1.000
_cell.angle_alpha   90.00
_cell.angle_beta   90.00
_cell.angle_gamma   90.00
#
_symmetry.space_group_name_H-M   'P 1'
#
loop_
_entity.id
_entity.type
_entity.pdbx_description
1 polymer ?
#
loop_
_entity_poly.entity_id
_entity_poly.type
_entity_poly.pdbx_seq_one_letter_code
_entity_poly.pdbx_strand_id
1 'polypeptide(L)'
;MAWVGSSPSLSVPLPLASHIVSLAPLPHTPLVVLVTSTSLVVYDSKSLLPLALHNRLPACIEAHGSSIELKLRQVSVSSAALEKMGLIDVHVRTKSDFVLMYHVAVNYGKSLYEISDVSNTENLLQNSLPLAASNAKNSLSSMFKSATRSLIHGATMGSNMASVEHFEHGPVDDDQRNEYIPLVKVALVKILRLSAHISGFWCKPNSRNLLFFNGEGQLQLLNTRTFKSETVRLLGCPWYFDTTLLAYNAAQNYFLHVNSEFELALLEFDSSTTSTEHTLVHTLLTKLDSTAEKIEFNPQCDLVLIKTSREICIYTLNWETRRKPRFHLIKTFRPFPESHLFDFGWSPCGEFFFCIDHDTRLWKLFSKFGCARFDSAHIESDLATTSSQPPVPPNDPADFCKVSLCAVSSNAQCLFLVNAKRQTLYKLNLLRLVDSQQDTPLFHDGTYISRLDLRGSGAFVRVALPAFVQKFLADMQWINGVSLKNASKKPTGIFTGRMNKYKQISLSFGHEIAVSTPVSMGNEANQVYWFQFYNHYIGSINVVDHIWINDYLLVVNRIQREDALADSINPGDLLVDELILLNTKQSKNGAGGVRFKFDTDLISWRHTFKNRILRMEVSGDTSGAQTLTLITHDMKIIIIDFDIHSASHADVPEQISLDSSKISIKVRRTIHLASIKHKLAINSLKDMFAVGDKHFFFLLDDGDCFLLRNHTSDSTSDSSSGSTNEKSKHIQTTNMYDLIKVDSAIERFQISPIHFEGSKPRYFLTLYKGDDISTYDLKELLARPYEFEGTETSEDGDVSKILRPVKTHTSAFTSMQIFQSNGTICISGFEYQVLWKNENLIIKHRPSRLMILDKFIQRDLFDAKFDKHQLNEKYSKFPNYAYCLELLLFDQLEFIDNEGAFDKVCELVNANNDADTIYVNFLRKIEIHYWDKFFRILKLTPIDFMNKLIDSQNVGLCYNYLSIYLNFKKEHDQVGSPNGSLSSSSDDSYDFLGETEQSIILEIVILLKRDEKWDECFELCRFIKLLEPSGKLLRKVRERIAN
;
A
#
# COMPACT_ATOMS: atom_id res chain seq x y z
N MET A 1 0.38 -1.95 -4.15
CA MET A 1 1.52 -1.33 -3.41
C MET A 1 2.68 -2.31 -3.22
N ALA A 2 3.92 -1.82 -3.11
CA ALA A 2 5.14 -2.61 -2.88
C ALA A 2 6.12 -1.91 -1.93
N TRP A 3 6.87 -2.72 -1.18
CA TRP A 3 7.95 -2.29 -0.27
C TRP A 3 9.18 -3.17 -0.48
N VAL A 4 10.37 -2.69 -0.12
CA VAL A 4 11.59 -3.52 -0.14
C VAL A 4 11.55 -4.47 1.04
N GLY A 5 11.42 -5.78 0.77
CA GLY A 5 11.15 -6.78 1.81
C GLY A 5 12.40 -7.23 2.58
N SER A 6 13.58 -7.10 1.98
CA SER A 6 14.86 -7.55 2.56
C SER A 6 16.06 -6.86 1.89
N SER A 7 17.26 -7.11 2.44
CA SER A 7 18.52 -6.92 1.71
C SER A 7 18.55 -7.79 0.43
N PRO A 8 19.50 -7.57 -0.51
CA PRO A 8 19.56 -8.33 -1.75
C PRO A 8 19.52 -9.84 -1.51
N SER A 9 18.58 -10.55 -2.16
CA SER A 9 18.44 -12.00 -2.03
C SER A 9 19.49 -12.76 -2.83
N LEU A 10 19.98 -12.16 -3.91
CA LEU A 10 21.10 -12.64 -4.72
C LEU A 10 21.96 -11.46 -5.17
N SER A 11 23.26 -11.71 -5.29
CA SER A 11 24.24 -10.80 -5.88
C SER A 11 25.19 -11.58 -6.77
N VAL A 12 25.33 -11.19 -8.03
CA VAL A 12 26.23 -11.84 -8.99
C VAL A 12 27.18 -10.80 -9.58
N PRO A 13 28.50 -11.07 -9.63
CA PRO A 13 29.42 -10.20 -10.33
C PRO A 13 29.12 -10.19 -11.83
N LEU A 14 29.26 -9.03 -12.45
CA LEU A 14 29.13 -8.82 -13.89
C LEU A 14 30.54 -8.73 -14.50
N PRO A 15 31.14 -9.85 -14.98
CA PRO A 15 32.48 -9.86 -15.56
C PRO A 15 32.47 -9.30 -17.00
N LEU A 16 31.79 -8.17 -17.21
CA LEU A 16 31.62 -7.55 -18.51
C LEU A 16 32.62 -6.41 -18.65
N ALA A 17 33.53 -6.54 -19.62
CA ALA A 17 34.54 -5.52 -19.90
C ALA A 17 33.95 -4.21 -20.46
N SER A 18 32.76 -4.28 -21.05
CA SER A 18 32.08 -3.16 -21.71
C SER A 18 31.03 -2.50 -20.83
N HIS A 19 30.87 -1.19 -21.00
CA HIS A 19 29.89 -0.37 -20.28
C HIS A 19 28.47 -0.89 -20.47
N ILE A 20 27.76 -1.16 -19.36
CA ILE A 20 26.36 -1.59 -19.35
C ILE A 20 25.48 -0.42 -19.75
N VAL A 21 24.51 -0.62 -20.63
CA VAL A 21 23.68 0.46 -21.17
C VAL A 21 22.22 0.32 -20.75
N SER A 22 21.68 -0.90 -20.79
CA SER A 22 20.27 -1.14 -20.48
C SER A 22 20.06 -2.50 -19.81
N LEU A 23 19.01 -2.58 -19.00
CA LEU A 23 18.56 -3.76 -18.28
C LEU A 23 17.04 -3.82 -18.40
N ALA A 24 16.49 -4.96 -18.83
CA ALA A 24 15.04 -5.15 -18.89
C ALA A 24 14.64 -6.62 -18.71
N PRO A 25 13.55 -6.92 -17.98
CA PRO A 25 12.98 -8.27 -18.00
C PRO A 25 12.33 -8.56 -19.36
N LEU A 26 12.41 -9.80 -19.83
CA LEU A 26 11.76 -10.24 -21.06
C LEU A 26 10.31 -10.69 -20.76
N PRO A 27 9.28 -10.03 -21.31
CA PRO A 27 7.88 -10.37 -21.03
C PRO A 27 7.54 -11.83 -21.33
N HIS A 28 6.72 -12.44 -20.48
CA HIS A 28 6.24 -13.84 -20.62
C HIS A 28 7.33 -14.91 -20.61
N THR A 29 8.48 -14.60 -20.02
CA THR A 29 9.61 -15.53 -19.85
C THR A 29 10.30 -15.32 -18.51
N PRO A 30 11.01 -16.33 -17.96
CA PRO A 30 11.75 -16.20 -16.70
C PRO A 30 13.11 -15.51 -16.90
N LEU A 31 13.24 -14.58 -17.84
CA LEU A 31 14.54 -14.07 -18.30
C LEU A 31 14.69 -12.55 -18.10
N VAL A 32 15.93 -12.13 -17.89
CA VAL A 32 16.34 -10.71 -17.85
C VAL A 32 17.43 -10.51 -18.88
N VAL A 33 17.30 -9.48 -19.71
CA VAL A 33 18.31 -9.11 -20.71
C VAL A 33 19.10 -7.89 -20.24
N LEU A 34 20.42 -7.96 -20.40
CA LEU A 34 21.37 -6.91 -20.13
C LEU A 34 22.11 -6.58 -21.43
N VAL A 35 22.08 -5.32 -21.82
CA VAL A 35 22.74 -4.82 -23.03
C VAL A 35 23.93 -3.96 -22.61
N THR A 36 25.11 -4.30 -23.10
CA THR A 36 26.30 -3.45 -23.00
C THR A 36 26.51 -2.66 -24.29
N SER A 37 27.51 -1.78 -24.32
CA SER A 37 27.90 -1.06 -25.53
C SER A 37 28.28 -1.99 -26.70
N THR A 38 28.66 -3.26 -26.44
CA THR A 38 29.18 -4.20 -27.44
C THR A 38 28.48 -5.56 -27.48
N SER A 39 27.71 -5.92 -26.45
CA SER A 39 27.15 -7.27 -26.29
C SER A 39 25.74 -7.27 -25.73
N LEU A 40 25.05 -8.38 -25.92
CA LEU A 40 23.76 -8.68 -25.31
C LEU A 40 23.90 -9.96 -24.48
N VAL A 41 23.51 -9.90 -23.21
CA VAL A 41 23.59 -11.02 -22.26
C VAL A 41 22.20 -11.32 -21.74
N VAL A 42 21.82 -12.59 -21.69
CA VAL A 42 20.55 -13.05 -21.11
C VAL A 42 20.85 -13.82 -19.85
N TYR A 43 20.21 -13.41 -18.76
CA TYR A 43 20.27 -14.03 -17.45
C TYR A 43 18.95 -14.69 -17.11
N ASP A 44 19.00 -15.75 -16.30
CA ASP A 44 17.83 -16.26 -15.61
C ASP A 44 17.40 -15.28 -14.51
N SER A 45 16.12 -14.93 -14.48
CA SER A 45 15.57 -13.94 -13.52
C SER A 45 15.59 -14.44 -12.06
N LYS A 46 15.60 -15.76 -11.86
CA LYS A 46 15.47 -16.36 -10.53
C LYS A 46 16.81 -16.55 -9.86
N SER A 47 17.75 -17.17 -10.56
CA SER A 47 19.11 -17.50 -10.12
C SER A 47 20.17 -16.47 -10.50
N LEU A 48 19.86 -15.54 -11.42
CA LEU A 48 20.83 -14.63 -12.04
C LEU A 48 21.99 -15.33 -12.77
N LEU A 49 21.79 -16.60 -13.17
CA LEU A 49 22.78 -17.31 -13.98
C LEU A 49 22.79 -16.79 -15.42
N PRO A 50 23.96 -16.52 -16.03
CA PRO A 50 24.05 -16.15 -17.44
C PRO A 50 23.74 -17.37 -18.31
N LEU A 51 22.72 -17.25 -19.17
CA LEU A 51 22.26 -18.34 -20.03
C LEU A 51 22.76 -18.20 -21.48
N ALA A 52 22.88 -16.97 -21.98
CA ALA A 52 23.34 -16.72 -23.34
C ALA A 52 24.07 -15.38 -23.44
N LEU A 53 25.12 -15.35 -24.26
CA LEU A 53 25.91 -14.15 -24.55
C LEU A 53 26.10 -14.02 -26.06
N HIS A 54 25.77 -12.85 -26.60
CA HIS A 54 26.08 -12.48 -27.97
C HIS A 54 27.00 -11.26 -27.99
N ASN A 55 28.28 -11.49 -28.32
CA ASN A 55 29.28 -10.43 -28.49
C ASN A 55 29.31 -9.95 -29.94
N ARG A 56 29.27 -8.62 -30.16
CA ARG A 56 29.51 -8.05 -31.50
C ARG A 56 31.00 -7.98 -31.76
N LEU A 57 31.40 -8.32 -32.99
CA LEU A 57 32.79 -8.20 -33.43
C LEU A 57 33.21 -6.72 -33.49
N PRO A 58 34.50 -6.38 -33.29
CA PRO A 58 35.01 -5.01 -33.39
C PRO A 58 34.62 -4.31 -34.71
N ALA A 59 34.77 -5.01 -35.84
CA ALA A 59 34.36 -4.48 -37.15
C ALA A 59 32.86 -4.13 -37.24
N CYS A 60 31.99 -4.87 -36.54
CA CYS A 60 30.56 -4.58 -36.47
C CYS A 60 30.29 -3.31 -35.64
N ILE A 61 31.06 -3.10 -34.58
CA ILE A 61 30.96 -1.91 -33.72
C ILE A 61 31.47 -0.67 -34.45
N GLU A 62 32.56 -0.80 -35.21
CA GLU A 62 33.08 0.28 -36.06
C GLU A 62 32.08 0.66 -37.16
N ALA A 63 31.47 -0.32 -37.82
CA ALA A 63 30.52 -0.07 -38.90
C ALA A 63 29.15 0.44 -38.44
N HIS A 64 28.64 -0.05 -37.30
CA HIS A 64 27.26 0.18 -36.86
C HIS A 64 27.14 0.93 -35.52
N GLY A 65 28.25 1.25 -34.86
CA GLY A 65 28.28 1.98 -33.59
C GLY A 65 27.97 1.14 -32.35
N SER A 66 28.24 1.73 -31.18
CA SER A 66 27.93 1.15 -29.87
C SER A 66 26.42 1.14 -29.59
N SER A 67 25.95 0.16 -28.81
CA SER A 67 24.55 0.09 -28.34
C SER A 67 24.23 1.26 -27.41
N ILE A 68 23.02 1.82 -27.48
CA ILE A 68 22.58 2.95 -26.65
C ILE A 68 21.21 2.74 -25.97
N GLU A 69 20.31 1.96 -26.56
CA GLU A 69 18.95 1.78 -26.01
C GLU A 69 18.38 0.41 -26.40
N LEU A 70 17.52 -0.13 -25.55
CA LEU A 70 16.80 -1.39 -25.73
C LEU A 70 15.29 -1.13 -25.76
N LYS A 71 14.56 -1.75 -26.71
CA LYS A 71 13.09 -1.86 -26.70
C LYS A 71 12.64 -3.30 -26.89
N LEU A 72 11.56 -3.63 -26.20
CA LEU A 72 10.94 -4.96 -26.20
C LEU A 72 9.51 -4.88 -26.75
N ARG A 73 9.13 -5.89 -27.53
CA ARG A 73 7.75 -6.02 -28.01
C ARG A 73 6.86 -6.63 -26.92
N GLN A 74 5.72 -5.99 -26.64
CA GLN A 74 4.67 -6.55 -25.80
C GLN A 74 3.70 -7.42 -26.64
N VAL A 75 3.41 -8.63 -26.16
CA VAL A 75 2.58 -9.64 -26.85
C VAL A 75 1.48 -10.11 -25.88
N SER A 76 0.30 -10.45 -26.39
CA SER A 76 -0.82 -10.93 -25.58
C SER A 76 -0.79 -12.44 -25.42
N VAL A 77 -0.79 -12.93 -24.17
CA VAL A 77 -0.87 -14.35 -23.80
C VAL A 77 -1.92 -14.58 -22.72
N SER A 78 -2.31 -15.85 -22.50
CA SER A 78 -3.21 -16.20 -21.40
C SER A 78 -2.40 -16.24 -20.11
N SER A 79 -2.40 -15.13 -19.37
CA SER A 79 -1.67 -15.07 -18.10
C SER A 79 -2.33 -15.93 -17.02
N ALA A 80 -3.64 -16.19 -17.13
CA ALA A 80 -4.37 -17.12 -16.25
C ALA A 80 -3.86 -18.57 -16.35
N ALA A 81 -3.42 -18.98 -17.54
CA ALA A 81 -2.85 -20.30 -17.80
C ALA A 81 -1.32 -20.32 -17.74
N LEU A 82 -0.68 -19.21 -17.33
CA LEU A 82 0.77 -19.04 -17.31
C LEU A 82 1.44 -19.37 -18.66
N GLU A 83 0.80 -19.01 -19.77
CA GLU A 83 1.37 -19.22 -21.11
C GLU A 83 2.71 -18.49 -21.26
N LYS A 84 3.76 -19.22 -21.66
CA LYS A 84 5.11 -18.70 -21.86
C LYS A 84 5.44 -18.52 -23.35
N MET A 85 6.26 -17.51 -23.66
CA MET A 85 6.73 -17.26 -25.03
C MET A 85 8.03 -18.00 -25.31
N GLY A 86 8.08 -18.76 -26.43
CA GLY A 86 9.29 -19.48 -26.86
C GLY A 86 10.21 -18.68 -27.80
N LEU A 87 9.73 -17.61 -28.41
CA LEU A 87 10.53 -16.74 -29.28
C LEU A 87 10.19 -15.27 -29.02
N ILE A 88 11.20 -14.48 -28.70
CA ILE A 88 11.07 -13.07 -28.35
C ILE A 88 11.97 -12.22 -29.24
N ASP A 89 11.46 -11.09 -29.69
CA ASP A 89 12.21 -10.12 -30.48
C ASP A 89 12.72 -9.02 -29.56
N VAL A 90 14.03 -8.81 -29.60
CA VAL A 90 14.74 -7.80 -28.82
C VAL A 90 15.37 -6.79 -29.78
N HIS A 91 15.04 -5.51 -29.64
CA HIS A 91 15.49 -4.47 -30.55
C HIS A 91 16.44 -3.50 -29.85
N VAL A 92 17.64 -3.32 -30.40
CA VAL A 92 18.70 -2.48 -29.82
C VAL A 92 19.05 -1.36 -30.78
N ARG A 93 18.93 -0.11 -30.31
CA ARG A 93 19.38 1.07 -31.05
C ARG A 93 20.87 1.30 -30.81
N THR A 94 21.57 1.74 -31.85
CA THR A 94 23.00 2.09 -31.82
C THR A 94 23.22 3.59 -31.96
N LYS A 95 24.43 4.05 -31.59
CA LYS A 95 24.86 5.45 -31.72
C LYS A 95 24.88 5.95 -33.18
N SER A 96 25.07 5.04 -34.13
CA SER A 96 25.10 5.35 -35.57
C SER A 96 23.73 5.16 -36.24
N ASP A 97 22.63 5.23 -35.47
CA ASP A 97 21.24 5.13 -35.94
C ASP A 97 20.88 3.83 -36.70
N PHE A 98 21.55 2.74 -36.35
CA PHE A 98 21.11 1.39 -36.70
C PHE A 98 20.24 0.80 -35.62
N VAL A 99 19.29 -0.04 -36.03
CA VAL A 99 18.48 -0.89 -35.14
C VAL A 99 18.84 -2.35 -35.38
N LEU A 100 19.41 -2.97 -34.35
CA LEU A 100 19.78 -4.37 -34.31
C LEU A 100 18.59 -5.20 -33.82
N MET A 101 18.20 -6.20 -34.59
CA MET A 101 17.09 -7.10 -34.25
C MET A 101 17.64 -8.46 -33.82
N TYR A 102 17.52 -8.75 -32.52
CA TYR A 102 17.88 -10.03 -31.93
C TYR A 102 16.65 -10.90 -31.75
N HIS A 103 16.79 -12.20 -32.03
CA HIS A 103 15.82 -13.21 -31.62
C HIS A 103 16.37 -13.96 -30.41
N VAL A 104 15.58 -14.03 -29.35
CA VAL A 104 15.83 -14.85 -28.16
C VAL A 104 14.88 -16.03 -28.22
N ALA A 105 15.42 -17.22 -28.50
CA ALA A 105 14.68 -18.47 -28.52
C ALA A 105 14.85 -19.19 -27.18
N VAL A 106 13.73 -19.50 -26.53
CA VAL A 106 13.64 -20.16 -25.23
C VAL A 106 13.03 -21.53 -25.44
N ASN A 107 13.79 -22.58 -25.16
CA ASN A 107 13.25 -23.94 -25.16
C ASN A 107 12.75 -24.26 -23.76
N TYR A 108 11.47 -24.60 -23.58
CA TYR A 108 10.95 -24.98 -22.26
C TYR A 108 11.07 -26.48 -21.93
N GLY A 109 11.48 -27.30 -22.89
CA GLY A 109 11.47 -28.76 -22.76
C GLY A 109 12.82 -29.43 -22.49
N LYS A 110 13.92 -28.71 -22.22
CA LYS A 110 15.26 -29.30 -22.04
C LYS A 110 16.12 -28.58 -21.00
N SER A 111 16.43 -29.22 -19.85
CA SER A 111 17.30 -28.65 -18.80
C SER A 111 18.66 -28.19 -19.31
N LEU A 112 19.08 -26.97 -18.93
CA LEU A 112 20.47 -26.57 -19.12
C LEU A 112 21.41 -27.41 -18.24
N TYR A 113 20.93 -27.84 -17.07
CA TYR A 113 21.66 -28.73 -16.16
C TYR A 113 20.80 -29.96 -15.81
N GLU A 114 21.33 -31.14 -16.11
CA GLU A 114 20.74 -32.44 -15.76
C GLU A 114 21.75 -33.19 -14.89
N ILE A 115 21.30 -33.77 -13.78
CA ILE A 115 22.11 -34.67 -12.95
C ILE A 115 21.64 -36.07 -13.28
N SER A 116 22.51 -36.88 -13.89
CA SER A 116 22.25 -38.30 -14.17
C SER A 116 23.02 -39.20 -13.20
N ASP A 117 22.51 -40.42 -13.01
CA ASP A 117 23.20 -41.44 -12.22
C ASP A 117 24.52 -41.82 -12.89
N VAL A 118 25.60 -41.78 -12.10
CA VAL A 118 26.95 -42.14 -12.56
C VAL A 118 27.01 -43.59 -13.07
N SER A 119 26.15 -44.46 -12.53
CA SER A 119 26.08 -45.87 -12.91
C SER A 119 25.17 -46.16 -14.11
N ASN A 120 24.24 -45.26 -14.42
CA ASN A 120 23.34 -45.38 -15.57
C ASN A 120 22.96 -43.98 -16.09
N THR A 121 23.58 -43.57 -17.18
CA THR A 121 23.38 -42.24 -17.78
C THR A 121 21.97 -42.01 -18.32
N GLU A 122 21.15 -43.05 -18.51
CA GLU A 122 19.73 -42.90 -18.86
C GLU A 122 18.84 -42.63 -17.65
N ASN A 123 19.35 -42.86 -16.43
CA ASN A 123 18.62 -42.64 -15.19
C ASN A 123 18.86 -41.19 -14.71
N LEU A 124 18.03 -40.28 -15.20
CA LEU A 124 18.07 -38.88 -14.82
C LEU A 124 17.58 -38.72 -13.37
N LEU A 125 18.48 -38.29 -12.49
CA LEU A 125 18.22 -38.15 -11.06
C LEU A 125 17.59 -36.79 -10.73
N GLN A 126 17.93 -35.72 -11.47
CA GLN A 126 17.43 -34.38 -11.16
C GLN A 126 17.57 -33.37 -12.32
N ASN A 127 16.60 -32.45 -12.42
CA ASN A 127 16.69 -31.24 -13.24
C ASN A 127 17.02 -30.02 -12.34
N SER A 128 18.28 -29.57 -12.36
CA SER A 128 18.82 -28.27 -11.93
C SER A 128 18.37 -27.56 -10.61
N LEU A 129 18.98 -27.94 -9.47
CA LEU A 129 19.43 -27.14 -8.28
C LEU A 129 19.73 -28.15 -7.14
N PRO A 130 20.76 -28.03 -6.28
CA PRO A 130 21.03 -29.06 -5.27
C PRO A 130 19.91 -29.10 -4.21
N LEU A 131 19.38 -30.31 -3.93
CA LEU A 131 18.45 -30.57 -2.82
C LEU A 131 19.03 -30.03 -1.50
N ALA A 132 18.26 -29.20 -0.80
CA ALA A 132 18.53 -28.84 0.59
C ALA A 132 18.11 -29.96 1.56
N ALA A 133 18.48 -31.21 1.28
CA ALA A 133 18.54 -32.32 2.23
C ALA A 133 19.03 -33.56 1.48
N SER A 134 19.91 -34.32 2.13
CA SER A 134 20.29 -35.66 1.71
C SER A 134 19.06 -36.49 1.28
N ASN A 135 19.15 -37.18 0.15
CA ASN A 135 18.26 -38.27 -0.27
C ASN A 135 18.27 -39.42 0.75
N ALA A 136 17.79 -39.19 1.96
CA ALA A 136 17.50 -40.23 2.92
C ALA A 136 16.17 -40.85 2.48
N LYS A 137 16.25 -41.94 1.72
CA LYS A 137 15.09 -42.77 1.39
C LYS A 137 14.25 -43.00 2.65
N ASN A 138 12.98 -42.66 2.54
CA ASN A 138 11.95 -42.77 3.57
C ASN A 138 12.05 -44.11 4.30
N SER A 139 12.27 -44.06 5.61
CA SER A 139 12.21 -45.23 6.48
C SER A 139 11.07 -45.05 7.46
N LEU A 140 10.08 -45.94 7.43
CA LEU A 140 9.02 -46.06 8.45
C LEU A 140 9.61 -46.01 9.87
N SER A 141 10.81 -46.57 10.04
CA SER A 141 11.55 -46.57 11.31
C SER A 141 11.96 -45.17 11.79
N SER A 142 12.21 -44.21 10.89
CA SER A 142 12.55 -42.83 11.25
C SER A 142 11.33 -42.05 11.74
N MET A 143 10.15 -42.32 11.15
CA MET A 143 8.87 -41.75 11.56
C MET A 143 8.44 -42.28 12.92
N PHE A 144 8.56 -43.60 13.14
CA PHE A 144 8.38 -44.20 14.46
C PHE A 144 9.39 -43.65 15.46
N LYS A 145 10.68 -43.55 15.13
CA LYS A 145 11.68 -42.94 16.04
C LYS A 145 11.35 -41.49 16.40
N SER A 146 10.82 -40.69 15.48
CA SER A 146 10.39 -39.30 15.76
C SER A 146 9.15 -39.26 16.66
N ALA A 147 8.13 -40.05 16.34
CA ALA A 147 6.91 -40.17 17.14
C ALA A 147 7.20 -40.73 18.54
N THR A 148 8.06 -41.73 18.65
CA THR A 148 8.49 -42.32 19.92
C THR A 148 9.37 -41.35 20.71
N ARG A 149 10.23 -40.55 20.08
CA ARG A 149 10.98 -39.49 20.80
C ARG A 149 10.05 -38.41 21.36
N SER A 150 9.02 -38.01 20.60
CA SER A 150 7.99 -37.06 21.03
C SER A 150 7.19 -37.59 22.23
N LEU A 151 6.78 -38.87 22.18
CA LEU A 151 6.09 -39.54 23.28
C LEU A 151 6.96 -39.72 24.54
N ILE A 152 8.25 -39.99 24.37
CA ILE A 152 9.17 -40.22 25.50
C ILE A 152 9.56 -38.93 26.23
N HIS A 153 9.73 -37.80 25.52
CA HIS A 153 10.30 -36.57 26.11
C HIS A 153 9.25 -35.53 26.50
N GLY A 154 7.97 -35.76 26.18
CA GLY A 154 6.88 -34.82 26.47
C GLY A 154 7.07 -33.46 25.77
N ALA A 155 6.09 -32.57 25.95
CA ALA A 155 5.95 -31.28 25.24
C ALA A 155 7.08 -30.24 25.44
N THR A 156 8.21 -30.60 26.05
CA THR A 156 9.33 -29.67 26.33
C THR A 156 10.28 -29.48 25.15
N MET A 157 10.27 -30.40 24.18
CA MET A 157 10.95 -30.25 22.90
C MET A 157 9.87 -30.15 21.83
N GLY A 158 9.74 -28.98 21.20
CA GLY A 158 8.72 -28.70 20.19
C GLY A 158 8.54 -29.88 19.23
N SER A 159 7.30 -30.36 19.10
CA SER A 159 6.97 -31.48 18.25
C SER A 159 7.27 -31.11 16.80
N ASN A 160 8.44 -31.54 16.29
CA ASN A 160 8.72 -31.63 14.85
C ASN A 160 7.92 -32.80 14.25
N MET A 161 6.60 -32.81 14.46
CA MET A 161 5.69 -33.45 13.53
C MET A 161 5.62 -32.49 12.35
N ALA A 162 6.63 -32.55 11.48
CA ALA A 162 6.42 -32.07 10.12
C ALA A 162 5.18 -32.79 9.57
N SER A 163 4.33 -32.02 8.90
CA SER A 163 3.01 -32.47 8.44
C SER A 163 3.09 -33.86 7.79
N VAL A 164 2.26 -34.79 8.26
CA VAL A 164 2.13 -36.14 7.69
C VAL A 164 1.77 -36.06 6.20
N GLU A 165 1.06 -35.01 5.77
CA GLU A 165 0.79 -34.73 4.35
C GLU A 165 2.04 -34.20 3.62
N HIS A 166 2.89 -33.38 4.26
CA HIS A 166 4.18 -32.94 3.68
C HIS A 166 5.18 -34.09 3.56
N PHE A 167 5.06 -35.13 4.41
CA PHE A 167 5.84 -36.36 4.30
C PHE A 167 5.34 -37.30 3.18
N GLU A 168 4.03 -37.35 2.91
CA GLU A 168 3.47 -38.09 1.78
C GLU A 168 3.63 -37.36 0.43
N HIS A 169 3.63 -36.03 0.45
CA HIS A 169 3.74 -35.18 -0.74
C HIS A 169 5.14 -34.58 -0.94
N GLY A 170 6.13 -34.85 -0.09
CA GLY A 170 7.49 -34.30 -0.21
C GLY A 170 8.09 -34.41 -1.62
N PRO A 171 8.01 -35.57 -2.31
CA PRO A 171 8.45 -35.69 -3.70
C PRO A 171 7.64 -34.83 -4.68
N VAL A 172 6.33 -34.67 -4.45
CA VAL A 172 5.45 -33.83 -5.28
C VAL A 172 5.72 -32.34 -5.02
N ASP A 173 5.97 -31.94 -3.77
CA ASP A 173 6.35 -30.60 -3.38
C ASP A 173 7.74 -30.25 -3.94
N ASP A 174 8.67 -31.20 -3.91
CA ASP A 174 9.99 -31.06 -4.54
C ASP A 174 9.86 -30.98 -6.07
N ASP A 175 9.00 -31.78 -6.72
CA ASP A 175 8.70 -31.67 -8.16
C ASP A 175 8.01 -30.34 -8.51
N GLN A 176 7.16 -29.82 -7.62
CA GLN A 176 6.52 -28.51 -7.78
C GLN A 176 7.51 -27.36 -7.57
N ARG A 177 8.48 -27.51 -6.66
CA ARG A 177 9.57 -26.54 -6.40
C ARG A 177 10.71 -26.65 -7.41
N ASN A 178 10.91 -27.82 -8.02
CA ASN A 178 11.95 -28.05 -9.00
C ASN A 178 11.63 -27.21 -10.23
N GLU A 179 12.40 -26.15 -10.38
CA GLU A 179 12.30 -25.26 -11.51
C GLU A 179 13.41 -25.56 -12.51
N TYR A 180 12.98 -25.72 -13.74
CA TYR A 180 13.85 -25.94 -14.87
C TYR A 180 14.46 -24.61 -15.32
N ILE A 181 15.78 -24.58 -15.54
CA ILE A 181 16.48 -23.44 -16.15
C ILE A 181 16.52 -23.59 -17.67
N PRO A 182 15.80 -22.72 -18.41
CA PRO A 182 16.06 -22.28 -19.76
C PRO A 182 17.26 -22.75 -20.57
N LEU A 183 17.15 -23.65 -21.56
CA LEU A 183 18.07 -23.54 -22.70
C LEU A 183 17.65 -22.34 -23.56
N VAL A 184 18.52 -21.33 -23.61
CA VAL A 184 18.30 -20.07 -24.35
C VAL A 184 19.31 -19.92 -25.47
N LYS A 185 18.85 -19.49 -26.65
CA LYS A 185 19.70 -19.13 -27.78
C LYS A 185 19.41 -17.70 -28.21
N VAL A 186 20.47 -16.93 -28.46
CA VAL A 186 20.40 -15.54 -28.91
C VAL A 186 21.07 -15.44 -30.27
N ALA A 187 20.40 -14.82 -31.24
CA ALA A 187 20.96 -14.57 -32.56
C ALA A 187 20.61 -13.15 -33.03
N LEU A 188 21.60 -12.44 -33.59
CA LEU A 188 21.36 -11.22 -34.37
C LEU A 188 20.82 -11.63 -35.74
N VAL A 189 19.56 -11.29 -36.02
CA VAL A 189 18.87 -11.74 -37.24
C VAL A 189 18.92 -10.68 -38.32
N LYS A 190 18.75 -9.39 -37.96
CA LYS A 190 18.75 -8.27 -38.91
C LYS A 190 19.38 -7.02 -38.33
N ILE A 191 19.93 -6.20 -39.23
CA ILE A 191 20.45 -4.85 -38.96
C ILE A 191 19.68 -3.90 -39.88
N LEU A 192 18.94 -2.96 -39.31
CA LEU A 192 18.18 -1.96 -40.04
C LEU A 192 18.95 -0.64 -40.01
N ARG A 193 19.27 -0.08 -41.17
CA ARG A 193 19.81 1.28 -41.31
C ARG A 193 18.66 2.23 -41.59
N LEU A 194 18.49 3.25 -40.76
CA LEU A 194 17.57 4.34 -41.06
C LEU A 194 18.33 5.48 -41.74
N SER A 195 17.68 6.14 -42.70
CA SER A 195 18.29 7.20 -43.51
C SER A 195 18.42 8.52 -42.76
N ALA A 196 17.61 8.72 -41.70
CA ALA A 196 17.58 9.92 -40.88
C ALA A 196 17.90 9.57 -39.42
N HIS A 197 18.35 10.58 -38.67
CA HIS A 197 18.64 10.45 -37.24
C HIS A 197 17.37 10.06 -36.47
N ILE A 198 17.48 9.04 -35.61
CA ILE A 198 16.35 8.52 -34.84
C ILE A 198 16.18 9.41 -33.60
N SER A 199 15.12 10.21 -33.53
CA SER A 199 14.79 10.94 -32.30
C SER A 199 13.95 10.09 -31.36
N GLY A 200 13.08 9.22 -31.90
CA GLY A 200 12.23 8.31 -31.12
C GLY A 200 12.09 6.92 -31.73
N PHE A 201 12.00 5.90 -30.87
CA PHE A 201 11.96 4.50 -31.27
C PHE A 201 11.03 3.67 -30.36
N TRP A 202 10.02 3.01 -30.93
CA TRP A 202 9.04 2.21 -30.19
C TRP A 202 8.59 0.94 -30.92
N CYS A 203 8.07 -0.01 -30.15
CA CYS A 203 7.46 -1.24 -30.66
C CYS A 203 5.95 -1.17 -30.51
N LYS A 204 5.20 -1.36 -31.60
CA LYS A 204 3.73 -1.42 -31.54
C LYS A 204 3.29 -2.72 -30.84
N PRO A 205 2.42 -2.68 -29.81
CA PRO A 205 1.96 -3.87 -29.09
C PRO A 205 1.25 -4.84 -30.03
N ASN A 206 1.36 -6.15 -29.77
CA ASN A 206 0.66 -7.20 -30.53
C ASN A 206 0.87 -7.11 -32.06
N SER A 207 1.94 -6.45 -32.49
CA SER A 207 2.23 -6.17 -33.88
C SER A 207 3.71 -6.40 -34.18
N ARG A 208 4.02 -6.66 -35.45
CA ARG A 208 5.39 -6.72 -35.96
C ARG A 208 5.86 -5.37 -36.48
N ASN A 209 5.17 -4.29 -36.14
CA ASN A 209 5.51 -2.95 -36.60
C ASN A 209 6.40 -2.22 -35.58
N LEU A 210 7.48 -1.63 -36.08
CA LEU A 210 8.30 -0.66 -35.37
C LEU A 210 7.87 0.75 -35.74
N LEU A 211 7.92 1.65 -34.77
CA LEU A 211 7.60 3.06 -34.91
C LEU A 211 8.90 3.85 -34.73
N PHE A 212 9.17 4.75 -35.68
CA PHE A 212 10.32 5.65 -35.62
C PHE A 212 9.85 7.08 -35.77
N PHE A 213 10.45 7.97 -35.00
CA PHE A 213 10.36 9.40 -35.21
C PHE A 213 11.76 9.90 -35.58
N ASN A 214 11.85 10.73 -36.62
CA ASN A 214 13.11 11.31 -37.06
C ASN A 214 13.20 12.80 -36.71
N GLY A 215 14.43 13.34 -36.72
CA GLY A 215 14.68 14.76 -36.47
C GLY A 215 14.10 15.71 -37.53
N GLU A 216 13.57 15.19 -38.64
CA GLU A 216 12.94 15.97 -39.72
C GLU A 216 11.41 16.03 -39.59
N GLY A 217 10.84 15.61 -38.45
CA GLY A 217 9.40 15.66 -38.22
C GLY A 217 8.61 14.60 -39.00
N GLN A 218 9.18 13.41 -39.22
CA GLN A 218 8.51 12.30 -39.89
C GLN A 218 8.32 11.12 -38.93
N LEU A 219 7.11 10.57 -38.93
CA LEU A 219 6.74 9.37 -38.21
C LEU A 219 6.68 8.19 -39.18
N GLN A 220 7.56 7.20 -39.00
CA GLN A 220 7.71 6.04 -39.87
C GLN A 220 7.23 4.77 -39.18
N LEU A 221 6.35 4.02 -39.84
CA LEU A 221 5.87 2.70 -39.44
C LEU A 221 6.53 1.64 -40.33
N LEU A 222 7.38 0.79 -39.74
CA LEU A 222 8.06 -0.29 -40.46
C LEU A 222 7.54 -1.65 -40.02
N ASN A 223 7.02 -2.43 -40.96
CA ASN A 223 6.66 -3.82 -40.68
C ASN A 223 7.91 -4.72 -40.74
N THR A 224 8.30 -5.33 -39.62
CA THR A 224 9.49 -6.18 -39.53
C THR A 224 9.39 -7.53 -40.25
N ARG A 225 8.20 -7.94 -40.69
CA ARG A 225 8.01 -9.15 -41.48
C ARG A 225 8.13 -8.86 -42.97
N THR A 226 7.46 -7.80 -43.45
CA THR A 226 7.38 -7.47 -44.89
C THR A 226 8.41 -6.44 -45.32
N PHE A 227 9.03 -5.71 -44.39
CA PHE A 227 9.92 -4.56 -44.62
C PHE A 227 9.26 -3.41 -45.40
N LYS A 228 7.93 -3.44 -45.52
CA LYS A 228 7.17 -2.29 -46.01
C LYS A 228 7.20 -1.20 -44.96
N SER A 229 7.47 0.02 -45.43
CA SER A 229 7.51 1.21 -44.62
C SER A 229 6.46 2.19 -45.07
N GLU A 230 5.72 2.73 -44.13
CA GLU A 230 4.77 3.83 -44.31
C GLU A 230 5.30 5.03 -43.53
N THR A 231 5.18 6.25 -44.08
CA THR A 231 5.73 7.45 -43.46
C THR A 231 4.70 8.57 -43.47
N VAL A 232 4.50 9.20 -42.32
CA VAL A 232 3.65 10.38 -42.13
C VAL A 232 4.55 11.58 -41.90
N ARG A 233 4.46 12.59 -42.77
CA ARG A 233 5.25 13.84 -42.65
C ARG A 233 4.46 14.87 -41.84
N LEU A 234 4.92 15.18 -40.63
CA LEU A 234 4.23 16.14 -39.76
C LEU A 234 4.37 17.58 -40.27
N LEU A 235 5.48 17.94 -40.93
CA LEU A 235 5.69 19.25 -41.55
C LEU A 235 4.59 19.66 -42.56
N GLY A 236 3.85 18.69 -43.12
CA GLY A 236 2.72 18.97 -44.01
C GLY A 236 1.41 19.26 -43.29
N CYS A 237 1.36 19.11 -41.96
CA CYS A 237 0.16 19.32 -41.16
C CYS A 237 0.06 20.78 -40.69
N PRO A 238 -1.11 21.42 -40.79
CA PRO A 238 -1.27 22.85 -40.49
C PRO A 238 -1.09 23.19 -39.00
N TRP A 239 -1.20 22.19 -38.11
CA TRP A 239 -1.03 22.34 -36.67
C TRP A 239 0.41 22.08 -36.20
N TYR A 240 1.30 21.61 -37.08
CA TYR A 240 2.65 21.20 -36.71
C TYR A 240 3.67 22.31 -36.98
N PHE A 241 4.36 22.75 -35.93
CA PHE A 241 5.45 23.72 -36.03
C PHE A 241 6.79 23.09 -35.64
N ASP A 242 6.84 22.42 -34.49
CA ASP A 242 8.04 21.79 -33.98
C ASP A 242 7.75 20.61 -33.01
N THR A 243 8.80 19.92 -32.58
CA THR A 243 8.72 18.84 -31.58
C THR A 243 9.86 18.97 -30.58
N THR A 244 9.51 19.21 -29.33
CA THR A 244 10.45 19.14 -28.20
C THR A 244 10.51 17.72 -27.64
N LEU A 245 9.35 17.09 -27.44
CA LEU A 245 9.27 15.73 -26.92
C LEU A 245 8.13 14.96 -27.58
N LEU A 246 8.37 13.68 -27.87
CA LEU A 246 7.35 12.76 -28.37
C LEU A 246 7.47 11.45 -27.60
N ALA A 247 6.36 10.98 -27.03
CA ALA A 247 6.31 9.72 -26.28
C ALA A 247 5.13 8.87 -26.74
N TYR A 248 5.35 7.56 -26.86
CA TYR A 248 4.34 6.60 -27.33
C TYR A 248 3.78 5.76 -26.19
N ASN A 249 2.46 5.74 -26.06
CA ASN A 249 1.75 4.85 -25.15
C ASN A 249 1.52 3.50 -25.83
N ALA A 250 2.32 2.50 -25.45
CA ALA A 250 2.20 1.14 -25.98
C ALA A 250 0.93 0.41 -25.51
N ALA A 251 0.28 0.83 -24.42
CA ALA A 251 -0.96 0.20 -23.96
C ALA A 251 -2.16 0.65 -24.80
N GLN A 252 -2.28 1.95 -25.05
CA GLN A 252 -3.46 2.53 -25.71
C GLN A 252 -3.23 2.97 -27.16
N ASN A 253 -1.99 2.83 -27.67
CA ASN A 253 -1.60 3.08 -29.06
C ASN A 253 -1.85 4.54 -29.52
N TYR A 254 -1.37 5.50 -28.75
CA TYR A 254 -1.34 6.94 -29.11
C TYR A 254 0.01 7.56 -28.75
N PHE A 255 0.27 8.79 -29.19
CA PHE A 255 1.42 9.58 -28.76
C PHE A 255 1.00 10.81 -27.97
N LEU A 256 1.84 11.21 -27.03
CA LEU A 256 1.84 12.57 -26.50
C LEU A 256 2.98 13.34 -27.15
N HIS A 257 2.64 14.49 -27.72
CA HIS A 257 3.54 15.42 -28.42
C HIS A 257 3.60 16.73 -27.64
N VAL A 258 4.81 17.23 -27.41
CA VAL A 258 5.09 18.52 -26.79
C VAL A 258 5.87 19.39 -27.77
N ASN A 259 5.40 20.61 -28.01
CA ASN A 259 6.06 21.59 -28.87
C ASN A 259 6.90 22.60 -28.06
N SER A 260 7.60 23.51 -28.75
CA SER A 260 8.45 24.55 -28.15
C SER A 260 7.67 25.59 -27.34
N GLU A 261 6.36 25.71 -27.58
CA GLU A 261 5.45 26.55 -26.79
C GLU A 261 4.89 25.84 -25.54
N PHE A 262 5.37 24.63 -25.25
CA PHE A 262 4.91 23.78 -24.13
C PHE A 262 3.46 23.31 -24.25
N GLU A 263 2.89 23.34 -25.45
CA GLU A 263 1.58 22.75 -25.72
C GLU A 263 1.70 21.23 -25.79
N LEU A 264 0.86 20.54 -25.01
CA LEU A 264 0.75 19.10 -24.99
C LEU A 264 -0.45 18.68 -25.84
N ALA A 265 -0.18 17.86 -26.85
CA ALA A 265 -1.19 17.33 -27.76
C ALA A 265 -1.18 15.80 -27.80
N LEU A 266 -2.36 15.22 -28.04
CA LEU A 266 -2.58 13.80 -28.31
C LEU A 266 -2.55 13.56 -29.82
N LEU A 267 -1.73 12.60 -30.27
CA LEU A 267 -1.68 12.14 -31.65
C LEU A 267 -2.13 10.68 -31.78
N GLU A 268 -3.12 10.42 -32.63
CA GLU A 268 -3.62 9.06 -32.92
C GLU A 268 -3.57 8.76 -34.41
N PHE A 269 -3.29 7.52 -34.78
CA PHE A 269 -3.47 7.07 -36.17
C PHE A 269 -4.96 6.98 -36.49
N ASP A 270 -5.40 7.64 -37.57
CA ASP A 270 -6.78 7.54 -38.03
C ASP A 270 -7.08 6.10 -38.45
N SER A 271 -8.16 5.56 -37.88
CA SER A 271 -8.64 4.19 -38.14
C SER A 271 -9.90 4.19 -39.00
N SER A 272 -10.44 5.36 -39.33
CA SER A 272 -11.72 5.53 -40.02
C SER A 272 -11.58 5.66 -41.53
N THR A 273 -10.40 6.00 -42.03
CA THR A 273 -10.14 6.12 -43.46
C THR A 273 -9.66 4.80 -44.05
N THR A 274 -10.44 4.26 -44.99
CA THR A 274 -10.06 3.12 -45.86
C THR A 274 -8.98 3.49 -46.88
N SER A 275 -8.46 4.73 -46.87
CA SER A 275 -7.37 5.17 -47.71
C SER A 275 -6.05 4.49 -47.33
N THR A 276 -5.20 4.27 -48.33
CA THR A 276 -3.85 3.72 -48.18
C THR A 276 -2.87 4.65 -47.44
N GLU A 277 -3.27 5.90 -47.19
CA GLU A 277 -2.47 6.88 -46.44
C GLU A 277 -2.97 6.97 -45.00
N HIS A 278 -2.05 6.72 -44.04
CA HIS A 278 -2.30 6.93 -42.63
C HIS A 278 -2.27 8.43 -42.31
N THR A 279 -3.41 9.00 -41.92
CA THR A 279 -3.50 10.35 -41.35
C THR A 279 -3.36 10.28 -39.83
N LEU A 280 -2.88 11.38 -39.23
CA LEU A 280 -2.82 11.54 -37.77
C LEU A 280 -3.92 12.50 -37.32
N VAL A 281 -4.67 12.10 -36.29
CA VAL A 281 -5.62 12.95 -35.58
C VAL A 281 -4.86 13.69 -34.49
N HIS A 282 -4.94 15.03 -34.50
CA HIS A 282 -4.32 15.91 -33.50
C HIS A 282 -5.39 16.49 -32.58
N THR A 283 -5.21 16.32 -31.27
CA THR A 283 -6.09 16.91 -30.24
C THR A 283 -5.24 17.62 -29.20
N LEU A 284 -5.34 18.96 -29.13
CA LEU A 284 -4.70 19.75 -28.09
C LEU A 284 -5.31 19.43 -26.73
N LEU A 285 -4.48 19.12 -25.73
CA LEU A 285 -4.92 18.76 -24.38
C LEU A 285 -4.81 19.95 -23.43
N THR A 286 -3.60 20.46 -23.25
CA THR A 286 -3.30 21.55 -22.30
C THR A 286 -1.96 22.18 -22.63
N LYS A 287 -1.63 23.28 -21.95
CA LYS A 287 -0.31 23.90 -21.96
C LYS A 287 0.42 23.57 -20.66
N LEU A 288 1.66 23.12 -20.73
CA LEU A 288 2.50 22.82 -19.57
C LEU A 288 3.14 24.10 -19.03
N ASP A 289 3.34 24.15 -17.72
CA ASP A 289 3.97 25.29 -17.06
C ASP A 289 5.49 25.37 -17.30
N SER A 290 6.12 24.26 -17.67
CA SER A 290 7.57 24.14 -17.89
C SER A 290 7.92 23.10 -18.94
N THR A 291 9.19 23.10 -19.36
CA THR A 291 9.74 22.16 -20.34
C THR A 291 9.67 20.72 -19.83
N ALA A 292 9.01 19.84 -20.58
CA ALA A 292 8.99 18.40 -20.32
C ALA A 292 10.27 17.72 -20.84
N GLU A 293 10.99 17.01 -19.98
CA GLU A 293 12.20 16.26 -20.34
C GLU A 293 11.90 14.79 -20.66
N LYS A 294 10.95 14.17 -19.96
CA LYS A 294 10.59 12.77 -20.12
C LYS A 294 9.12 12.54 -19.80
N ILE A 295 8.45 11.70 -20.60
CA ILE A 295 7.08 11.24 -20.36
C ILE A 295 7.09 9.71 -20.23
N GLU A 296 6.50 9.19 -19.16
CA GLU A 296 6.31 7.75 -18.93
C GLU A 296 4.84 7.44 -18.65
N PHE A 297 4.29 6.51 -19.41
CA PHE A 297 2.90 6.06 -19.30
C PHE A 297 2.80 4.94 -18.28
N ASN A 298 1.81 5.00 -17.41
CA ASN A 298 1.49 3.88 -16.55
C ASN A 298 1.02 2.69 -17.44
N PRO A 299 1.56 1.47 -17.24
CA PRO A 299 1.23 0.33 -18.09
C PRO A 299 -0.18 -0.24 -17.86
N GLN A 300 -0.85 0.09 -16.76
CA GLN A 300 -2.13 -0.49 -16.35
C GLN A 300 -3.29 0.51 -16.29
N CYS A 301 -3.03 1.80 -16.08
CA CYS A 301 -4.07 2.83 -15.95
C CYS A 301 -3.73 4.12 -16.71
N ASP A 302 -4.68 5.06 -16.74
CA ASP A 302 -4.60 6.33 -17.49
C ASP A 302 -3.73 7.41 -16.83
N LEU A 303 -2.71 7.00 -16.07
CA LEU A 303 -1.77 7.90 -15.41
C LEU A 303 -0.53 8.16 -16.27
N VAL A 304 -0.07 9.41 -16.26
CA VAL A 304 1.10 9.86 -16.99
C VAL A 304 2.04 10.60 -16.04
N LEU A 305 3.31 10.19 -16.02
CA LEU A 305 4.37 10.94 -15.34
C LEU A 305 5.07 11.84 -16.35
N ILE A 306 5.15 13.13 -16.04
CA ILE A 306 5.93 14.10 -16.80
C ILE A 306 7.04 14.62 -15.89
N LYS A 307 8.29 14.42 -16.31
CA LYS A 307 9.46 15.01 -15.65
C LYS A 307 9.70 16.41 -16.18
N THR A 308 9.81 17.34 -15.26
CA THR A 308 10.36 18.68 -15.47
C THR A 308 11.78 18.72 -14.90
N SER A 309 12.48 19.86 -14.95
CA SER A 309 13.89 19.95 -14.53
C SER A 309 14.17 19.53 -13.08
N ARG A 310 13.19 19.66 -12.16
CA ARG A 310 13.35 19.32 -10.73
C ARG A 310 12.22 18.47 -10.16
N GLU A 311 11.12 18.33 -10.89
CA GLU A 311 9.87 17.78 -10.35
C GLU A 311 9.32 16.67 -11.24
N ILE A 312 8.53 15.80 -10.62
CA ILE A 312 7.68 14.86 -11.32
C ILE A 312 6.23 15.34 -11.13
N CYS A 313 5.56 15.58 -12.25
CA CYS A 313 4.15 15.91 -12.30
C CYS A 313 3.36 14.65 -12.72
N ILE A 314 2.38 14.27 -11.90
CA ILE A 314 1.47 13.16 -12.17
C ILE A 314 0.18 13.72 -12.77
N TYR A 315 -0.16 13.29 -13.97
CA TYR A 315 -1.39 13.64 -14.66
C TYR A 315 -2.28 12.41 -14.86
N THR A 316 -3.58 12.64 -15.03
CA THR A 316 -4.51 11.63 -15.56
C THR A 316 -5.11 12.09 -16.88
N LEU A 317 -5.39 11.12 -17.76
CA LEU A 317 -6.02 11.31 -19.05
C LEU A 317 -7.40 10.65 -19.08
N ASN A 318 -8.44 11.43 -18.85
CA ASN A 318 -9.82 10.94 -18.80
C ASN A 318 -10.48 10.97 -20.18
N TRP A 319 -10.95 9.81 -20.62
CA TRP A 319 -11.60 9.60 -21.92
C TRP A 319 -13.13 9.77 -21.84
N GLU A 320 -13.64 10.88 -21.27
CA GLU A 320 -15.09 11.12 -21.11
C GLU A 320 -15.85 11.10 -22.44
N THR A 321 -15.27 11.72 -23.48
CA THR A 321 -15.72 11.61 -24.86
C THR A 321 -14.52 11.44 -25.78
N ARG A 322 -14.61 10.54 -26.77
CA ARG A 322 -13.52 10.33 -27.75
C ARG A 322 -13.07 11.59 -28.49
N ARG A 323 -13.88 12.66 -28.47
CA ARG A 323 -13.60 13.92 -29.17
C ARG A 323 -12.90 14.97 -28.31
N LYS A 324 -12.95 14.86 -26.98
CA LYS A 324 -12.32 15.80 -26.04
C LYS A 324 -11.87 15.05 -24.78
N PRO A 325 -10.71 14.37 -24.82
CA PRO A 325 -10.09 13.83 -23.62
C PRO A 325 -9.70 14.98 -22.67
N ARG A 326 -9.84 14.76 -21.36
CA ARG A 326 -9.44 15.71 -20.33
C ARG A 326 -8.10 15.29 -19.75
N PHE A 327 -7.13 16.20 -19.71
CA PHE A 327 -5.82 15.97 -19.12
C PHE A 327 -5.64 16.91 -17.94
N HIS A 328 -5.53 16.38 -16.72
CA HIS A 328 -5.41 17.23 -15.53
C HIS A 328 -4.30 16.77 -14.61
N LEU A 329 -3.67 17.73 -13.95
CA LEU A 329 -2.64 17.51 -12.95
C LEU A 329 -3.29 16.93 -11.69
N ILE A 330 -2.70 15.88 -11.12
CA ILE A 330 -3.11 15.27 -9.86
C ILE A 330 -2.18 15.73 -8.74
N LYS A 331 -0.87 15.61 -8.94
CA LYS A 331 0.14 15.90 -7.90
C LYS A 331 1.48 16.23 -8.53
N THR A 332 2.20 17.14 -7.87
CA THR A 332 3.60 17.46 -8.18
C THR A 332 4.44 17.21 -6.95
N PHE A 333 5.61 16.60 -7.12
CA PHE A 333 6.55 16.38 -6.02
C PHE A 333 7.99 16.33 -6.52
N ARG A 334 8.94 16.58 -5.60
CA ARG A 334 10.38 16.54 -5.86
C ARG A 334 10.96 15.24 -5.29
N PRO A 335 11.36 14.27 -6.14
CA PRO A 335 11.92 13.01 -5.65
C PRO A 335 13.25 13.22 -4.90
N PHE A 336 14.04 14.20 -5.35
CA PHE A 336 15.32 14.61 -4.77
C PHE A 336 15.35 16.14 -4.69
N PRO A 337 15.28 16.77 -3.50
CA PRO A 337 15.17 18.22 -3.37
C PRO A 337 16.36 19.01 -3.98
N GLU A 338 17.55 18.42 -3.97
CA GLU A 338 18.80 19.09 -4.35
C GLU A 338 19.30 18.73 -5.77
N SER A 339 18.85 17.61 -6.36
CA SER A 339 19.32 17.12 -7.66
C SER A 339 18.44 17.59 -8.83
N HIS A 340 19.01 17.69 -10.02
CA HIS A 340 18.31 18.02 -11.28
C HIS A 340 18.32 16.85 -12.27
N LEU A 341 19.22 15.91 -12.08
CA LEU A 341 19.44 14.81 -13.01
C LEU A 341 19.00 13.50 -12.35
N PHE A 342 17.79 13.07 -12.65
CA PHE A 342 17.28 11.77 -12.24
C PHE A 342 16.55 11.07 -13.38
N ASP A 343 16.51 9.75 -13.29
CA ASP A 343 15.73 8.88 -14.17
C ASP A 343 14.69 8.11 -13.34
N PHE A 344 13.63 7.65 -14.00
CA PHE A 344 12.53 6.94 -13.35
C PHE A 344 11.85 5.97 -14.33
N GLY A 345 11.21 4.94 -13.77
CA GLY A 345 10.50 3.94 -14.56
C GLY A 345 9.35 3.30 -13.79
N TRP A 346 8.26 3.05 -14.50
CA TRP A 346 7.08 2.39 -13.95
C TRP A 346 7.32 0.91 -13.68
N SER A 347 6.70 0.40 -12.60
CA SER A 347 6.52 -1.03 -12.44
C SER A 347 5.54 -1.58 -13.48
N PRO A 348 5.74 -2.83 -13.96
CA PRO A 348 4.81 -3.49 -14.87
C PRO A 348 3.36 -3.57 -14.37
N CYS A 349 3.16 -3.57 -13.05
CA CYS A 349 1.83 -3.60 -12.42
C CYS A 349 1.19 -2.21 -12.26
N GLY A 350 1.87 -1.11 -12.60
CA GLY A 350 1.32 0.26 -12.52
C GLY A 350 1.10 0.80 -11.11
N GLU A 351 1.38 0.05 -10.05
CA GLU A 351 1.08 0.46 -8.66
C GLU A 351 2.22 1.23 -7.97
N PHE A 352 3.41 1.26 -8.57
CA PHE A 352 4.60 1.95 -8.06
C PHE A 352 5.59 2.25 -9.17
N PHE A 353 6.54 3.15 -8.93
CA PHE A 353 7.67 3.46 -9.81
C PHE A 353 8.95 3.70 -8.98
N PHE A 354 10.11 3.60 -9.62
CA PHE A 354 11.40 3.91 -8.98
C PHE A 354 11.96 5.22 -9.54
N CYS A 355 12.80 5.90 -8.76
CA CYS A 355 13.60 7.04 -9.20
C CYS A 355 15.07 6.82 -8.81
N ILE A 356 16.00 7.17 -9.69
CA ILE A 356 17.45 7.10 -9.46
C ILE A 356 18.04 8.48 -9.71
N ASP A 357 18.75 9.01 -8.72
CA ASP A 357 19.55 10.22 -8.87
C ASP A 357 20.86 9.91 -9.61
N HIS A 358 21.18 10.66 -10.66
CA HIS A 358 22.41 10.48 -11.40
C HIS A 358 23.64 11.05 -10.67
N ASP A 359 23.44 12.04 -9.80
CA ASP A 359 24.53 12.70 -9.09
C ASP A 359 24.97 11.87 -7.88
N THR A 360 24.04 11.58 -6.96
CA THR A 360 24.35 10.78 -5.75
C THR A 360 24.34 9.27 -5.99
N ARG A 361 23.75 8.79 -7.09
CA ARG A 361 23.46 7.37 -7.36
C ARG A 361 22.48 6.71 -6.38
N LEU A 362 21.85 7.49 -5.50
CA LEU A 362 20.81 7.01 -4.61
C LEU A 362 19.50 6.80 -5.37
N TRP A 363 18.68 5.91 -4.85
CA TRP A 363 17.39 5.58 -5.43
C TRP A 363 16.27 5.50 -4.40
N LYS A 364 15.05 5.76 -4.87
CA LYS A 364 13.83 5.72 -4.06
C LYS A 364 12.73 4.94 -4.77
N LEU A 365 11.85 4.32 -3.99
CA LEU A 365 10.63 3.68 -4.49
C LEU A 365 9.43 4.54 -4.12
N PHE A 366 8.58 4.84 -5.09
CA PHE A 366 7.37 5.64 -4.88
C PHE A 366 6.11 4.83 -5.22
N SER A 367 5.04 5.04 -4.47
CA SER A 367 3.69 4.58 -4.86
C SER A 367 3.23 5.26 -6.15
N LYS A 368 2.16 4.76 -6.77
CA LYS A 368 1.61 5.37 -8.00
C LYS A 368 1.21 6.85 -7.87
N PHE A 369 0.95 7.35 -6.67
CA PHE A 369 0.65 8.77 -6.40
C PHE A 369 1.79 9.50 -5.64
N GLY A 370 3.03 9.00 -5.74
CA GLY A 370 4.23 9.71 -5.30
C GLY A 370 4.51 9.68 -3.80
N CYS A 371 3.96 8.73 -3.03
CA CYS A 371 4.37 8.49 -1.64
C CYS A 371 5.65 7.66 -1.59
N ALA A 372 6.66 8.11 -0.85
CA ALA A 372 7.92 7.39 -0.73
C ALA A 372 7.71 6.10 0.09
N ARG A 373 7.97 4.96 -0.53
CA ARG A 373 7.86 3.62 0.09
C ARG A 373 9.22 3.05 0.46
N PHE A 374 10.31 3.57 -0.07
CA PHE A 374 11.67 3.19 0.29
C PHE A 374 12.64 4.29 -0.10
N ASP A 375 13.63 4.56 0.77
CA ASP A 375 14.69 5.53 0.52
C ASP A 375 16.05 4.89 0.85
N SER A 376 16.89 4.73 -0.16
CA SER A 376 18.25 4.19 0.03
C SER A 376 19.15 5.12 0.85
N ALA A 377 18.87 6.44 0.86
CA ALA A 377 19.60 7.42 1.65
C ALA A 377 19.46 7.16 3.16
N HIS A 378 18.27 6.74 3.60
CA HIS A 378 17.98 6.42 4.99
C HIS A 378 18.83 5.24 5.48
N ILE A 379 19.06 4.24 4.63
CA ILE A 379 19.92 3.12 4.96
C ILE A 379 21.38 3.58 5.06
N GLU A 380 21.84 4.41 4.13
CA GLU A 380 23.22 4.93 4.17
C GLU A 380 23.47 5.78 5.42
N SER A 381 22.52 6.64 5.83
CA SER A 381 22.63 7.43 7.04
C SER A 381 22.61 6.59 8.32
N ASP A 382 21.74 5.58 8.39
CA ASP A 382 21.67 4.64 9.52
C ASP A 382 22.99 3.85 9.66
N LEU A 383 23.62 3.51 8.55
CA LEU A 383 24.92 2.83 8.53
C LEU A 383 26.07 3.75 8.95
N ALA A 384 26.06 5.01 8.51
CA ALA A 384 27.07 5.99 8.91
C ALA A 384 27.06 6.22 10.43
N THR A 385 25.88 6.31 11.04
CA THR A 385 25.71 6.55 12.48
C THR A 385 26.06 5.35 13.36
N THR A 386 25.93 4.12 12.86
CA THR A 386 26.29 2.90 13.60
C THR A 386 27.77 2.52 13.51
N SER A 387 28.54 3.14 12.61
CA SER A 387 29.95 2.81 12.35
C SER A 387 30.95 3.40 13.36
N SER A 388 30.99 2.84 14.57
CA SER A 388 32.26 2.71 15.30
C SER A 388 32.97 1.47 14.73
N GLN A 389 33.90 1.71 13.79
CA GLN A 389 34.42 0.75 12.80
C GLN A 389 34.79 -0.67 13.25
N PRO A 390 34.66 -1.63 12.31
CA PRO A 390 35.77 -2.49 11.89
C PRO A 390 36.03 -2.34 10.36
N PRO A 391 37.12 -2.92 9.78
CA PRO A 391 37.52 -2.63 8.40
C PRO A 391 36.45 -3.08 7.42
N VAL A 392 36.19 -2.24 6.41
CA VAL A 392 35.23 -2.49 5.33
C VAL A 392 35.59 -3.84 4.68
N PRO A 393 34.73 -4.88 4.78
CA PRO A 393 34.96 -6.12 4.05
C PRO A 393 35.01 -5.81 2.54
N PRO A 394 35.72 -6.62 1.73
CA PRO A 394 35.91 -6.36 0.30
C PRO A 394 34.60 -6.25 -0.50
N ASN A 395 33.48 -6.74 0.05
CA ASN A 395 32.13 -6.50 -0.45
C ASN A 395 31.36 -5.65 0.57
N ASP A 396 31.20 -4.35 0.27
CA ASP A 396 30.32 -3.47 1.05
C ASP A 396 28.87 -3.96 0.92
N PRO A 397 28.23 -4.45 2.00
CA PRO A 397 26.85 -4.95 1.94
C PRO A 397 25.84 -3.84 1.64
N ALA A 398 26.24 -2.57 1.71
CA ALA A 398 25.44 -1.41 1.35
C ALA A 398 25.64 -0.92 -0.10
N ASP A 399 26.49 -1.59 -0.90
CA ASP A 399 26.78 -1.16 -2.30
C ASP A 399 25.52 -1.12 -3.18
N PHE A 400 24.47 -1.88 -2.85
CA PHE A 400 23.18 -1.82 -3.56
C PHE A 400 22.37 -0.53 -3.29
N CYS A 401 22.72 0.27 -2.28
CA CYS A 401 22.09 1.58 -2.05
C CYS A 401 22.48 2.58 -3.15
N LYS A 402 23.63 2.40 -3.80
CA LYS A 402 24.11 3.24 -4.90
C LYS A 402 24.03 2.49 -6.23
N VAL A 403 23.13 2.93 -7.11
CA VAL A 403 22.79 2.21 -8.34
C VAL A 403 22.96 3.06 -9.59
N SER A 404 23.23 2.40 -10.70
CA SER A 404 23.29 3.00 -12.03
C SER A 404 22.07 2.68 -12.88
N LEU A 405 21.48 1.49 -12.70
CA LEU A 405 20.30 1.02 -13.43
C LEU A 405 19.40 0.22 -12.48
N CYS A 406 18.09 0.34 -12.70
CA CYS A 406 17.06 -0.45 -12.03
C CYS A 406 16.09 -0.99 -13.08
N ALA A 407 15.69 -2.24 -12.93
CA ALA A 407 14.59 -2.83 -13.68
C ALA A 407 13.66 -3.59 -12.73
N VAL A 408 12.35 -3.41 -12.90
CA VAL A 408 11.35 -4.15 -12.12
C VAL A 408 11.01 -5.44 -12.86
N SER A 409 10.97 -6.58 -12.18
CA SER A 409 10.57 -7.85 -12.80
C SER A 409 9.16 -7.79 -13.38
N SER A 410 8.87 -8.56 -14.43
CA SER A 410 7.56 -8.57 -15.09
C SER A 410 6.39 -9.02 -14.19
N ASN A 411 6.69 -9.79 -13.14
CA ASN A 411 5.73 -10.18 -12.09
C ASN A 411 5.61 -9.13 -10.96
N ALA A 412 6.43 -8.08 -11.01
CA ALA A 412 6.52 -6.99 -10.04
C ALA A 412 6.82 -7.44 -8.58
N GLN A 413 7.48 -8.58 -8.41
CA GLN A 413 7.87 -9.15 -7.10
C GLN A 413 9.35 -8.91 -6.75
N CYS A 414 10.18 -8.50 -7.70
CA CYS A 414 11.57 -8.18 -7.41
C CYS A 414 12.10 -7.02 -8.26
N LEU A 415 13.19 -6.43 -7.78
CA LEU A 415 13.98 -5.41 -8.48
C LEU A 415 15.33 -6.01 -8.86
N PHE A 416 15.79 -5.70 -10.08
CA PHE A 416 17.13 -5.96 -10.55
C PHE A 416 17.91 -4.65 -10.53
N LEU A 417 18.97 -4.58 -9.73
CA LEU A 417 19.77 -3.37 -9.55
C LEU A 417 21.20 -3.60 -10.03
N VAL A 418 21.74 -2.67 -10.80
CA VAL A 418 23.16 -2.63 -11.14
C VAL A 418 23.81 -1.56 -10.28
N ASN A 419 24.86 -1.91 -9.54
CA ASN A 419 25.56 -0.97 -8.67
C ASN A 419 26.13 0.25 -9.44
N ALA A 420 26.49 1.29 -8.71
CA ALA A 420 27.07 2.50 -9.28
C ALA A 420 28.34 2.22 -10.10
N LYS A 421 29.16 1.26 -9.67
CA LYS A 421 30.39 0.82 -10.36
C LYS A 421 30.14 -0.06 -11.60
N ARG A 422 28.89 -0.50 -11.84
CA ARG A 422 28.49 -1.39 -12.94
C ARG A 422 29.16 -2.77 -12.94
N GLN A 423 29.54 -3.25 -11.76
CA GLN A 423 30.26 -4.51 -11.54
C GLN A 423 29.39 -5.60 -10.92
N THR A 424 28.26 -5.28 -10.32
CA THR A 424 27.43 -6.26 -9.60
C THR A 424 25.96 -6.09 -9.98
N LEU A 425 25.29 -7.21 -10.23
CA LEU A 425 23.84 -7.31 -10.39
C LEU A 425 23.23 -7.86 -9.10
N TYR A 426 22.34 -7.08 -8.50
CA TYR A 426 21.57 -7.47 -7.32
C TYR A 426 20.13 -7.80 -7.69
N LYS A 427 19.56 -8.76 -6.97
CA LYS A 427 18.12 -9.02 -6.95
C LYS A 427 17.57 -8.69 -5.57
N LEU A 428 16.59 -7.79 -5.50
CA LEU A 428 15.89 -7.44 -4.26
C LEU A 428 14.45 -7.93 -4.32
N ASN A 429 14.00 -8.62 -3.27
CA ASN A 429 12.62 -9.08 -3.18
C ASN A 429 11.71 -7.95 -2.65
N LEU A 430 10.49 -7.89 -3.19
CA LEU A 430 9.48 -6.92 -2.79
C LEU A 430 8.40 -7.60 -1.94
N LEU A 431 8.01 -6.93 -0.85
CA LEU A 431 6.80 -7.24 -0.09
C LEU A 431 5.60 -6.55 -0.76
N ARG A 432 4.52 -7.27 -0.99
CA ARG A 432 3.34 -6.82 -1.74
C ARG A 432 2.08 -6.89 -0.89
N LEU A 433 1.21 -5.88 -1.01
CA LEU A 433 -0.13 -5.89 -0.39
C LEU A 433 -1.09 -6.69 -1.28
N VAL A 434 -1.76 -7.69 -0.71
CA VAL A 434 -2.76 -8.54 -1.39
C VAL A 434 -4.16 -8.00 -1.15
N ASP A 435 -4.51 -7.79 0.11
CA ASP A 435 -5.84 -7.34 0.52
C ASP A 435 -5.73 -6.23 1.57
N SER A 436 -6.46 -5.15 1.32
CA SER A 436 -6.56 -3.97 2.18
C SER A 436 -7.95 -3.75 2.77
N GLN A 437 -8.96 -4.51 2.33
CA GLN A 437 -10.37 -4.26 2.67
C GLN A 437 -10.77 -4.84 4.04
N GLN A 438 -10.01 -5.80 4.54
CA GLN A 438 -10.34 -6.49 5.79
C GLN A 438 -9.69 -5.81 7.01
N ASP A 439 -10.21 -6.13 8.20
CA ASP A 439 -9.69 -5.66 9.49
C ASP A 439 -8.19 -5.94 9.73
N THR A 440 -7.59 -6.83 8.93
CA THR A 440 -6.15 -7.09 8.95
C THR A 440 -5.58 -7.15 7.53
N PRO A 441 -4.67 -6.25 7.15
CA PRO A 441 -4.06 -6.29 5.82
C PRO A 441 -3.18 -7.53 5.64
N LEU A 442 -3.28 -8.14 4.45
CA LEU A 442 -2.48 -9.30 4.06
C LEU A 442 -1.36 -8.88 3.09
N PHE A 443 -0.15 -9.30 3.39
CA PHE A 443 1.04 -9.07 2.58
C PHE A 443 1.60 -10.39 2.08
N HIS A 444 2.26 -10.40 0.94
CA HIS A 444 2.98 -11.58 0.47
C HIS A 444 4.34 -11.20 -0.10
N ASP A 445 5.27 -12.14 0.04
CA ASP A 445 6.48 -12.21 -0.78
C ASP A 445 6.44 -13.50 -1.61
N GLY A 446 7.56 -13.90 -2.22
CA GLY A 446 7.64 -15.14 -3.00
C GLY A 446 7.54 -16.42 -2.18
N THR A 447 7.56 -16.34 -0.85
CA THR A 447 7.73 -17.48 0.07
C THR A 447 6.71 -17.54 1.21
N TYR A 448 6.23 -16.38 1.69
CA TYR A 448 5.35 -16.25 2.83
C TYR A 448 4.17 -15.33 2.52
N ILE A 449 3.02 -15.65 3.09
CA ILE A 449 1.94 -14.69 3.33
C ILE A 449 2.04 -14.21 4.78
N SER A 450 2.05 -12.89 4.96
CA SER A 450 2.25 -12.22 6.24
C SER A 450 1.03 -11.38 6.57
N ARG A 451 0.63 -11.37 7.84
CA ARG A 451 -0.38 -10.43 8.36
C ARG A 451 0.21 -9.60 9.48
N LEU A 452 -0.31 -8.38 9.64
CA LEU A 452 0.05 -7.50 10.74
C LEU A 452 -0.83 -7.81 11.96
N ASP A 453 -0.26 -8.33 13.05
CA ASP A 453 -1.02 -8.55 14.30
C ASP A 453 -1.11 -7.25 15.11
N LEU A 454 -2.21 -6.53 14.90
CA LEU A 454 -2.47 -5.23 15.52
C LEU A 454 -2.85 -5.32 17.01
N ARG A 455 -3.35 -6.46 17.48
CA ARG A 455 -3.88 -6.59 18.85
C ARG A 455 -2.92 -7.29 19.81
N GLY A 456 -1.99 -8.10 19.31
CA GLY A 456 -0.97 -8.79 20.10
C GLY A 456 0.38 -8.07 20.15
N SER A 457 1.46 -8.82 19.90
CA SER A 457 2.86 -8.37 20.00
C SER A 457 3.26 -7.25 19.02
N GLY A 458 2.39 -6.90 18.07
CA GLY A 458 2.75 -5.98 16.99
C GLY A 458 3.79 -6.60 16.05
N ALA A 459 3.74 -7.90 15.79
CA ALA A 459 4.65 -8.59 14.87
C ALA A 459 3.95 -8.97 13.56
N PHE A 460 4.75 -9.15 12.51
CA PHE A 460 4.28 -9.83 11.30
C PHE A 460 4.16 -11.33 11.57
N VAL A 461 2.93 -11.83 11.51
CA VAL A 461 2.68 -13.28 11.56
C VAL A 461 2.87 -13.81 10.14
N ARG A 462 3.92 -14.61 9.94
CA ARG A 462 4.27 -15.19 8.64
C ARG A 462 3.79 -16.63 8.54
N VAL A 463 3.16 -16.96 7.43
CA VAL A 463 2.70 -18.30 7.08
C VAL A 463 3.36 -18.68 5.76
N ALA A 464 4.00 -19.84 5.70
CA ALA A 464 4.65 -20.30 4.47
C ALA A 464 3.60 -20.57 3.38
N LEU A 465 3.91 -20.12 2.16
CA LEU A 465 3.09 -20.40 0.98
C LEU A 465 3.31 -21.84 0.51
N PRO A 466 2.27 -22.54 0.01
CA PRO A 466 2.43 -23.84 -0.65
C PRO A 466 3.38 -23.77 -1.86
N ALA A 467 4.04 -24.88 -2.18
CA ALA A 467 4.98 -24.97 -3.29
C ALA A 467 4.37 -24.53 -4.64
N PHE A 468 3.19 -25.04 -4.99
CA PHE A 468 2.49 -24.63 -6.22
C PHE A 468 2.18 -23.13 -6.27
N VAL A 469 1.92 -22.49 -5.13
CA VAL A 469 1.69 -21.04 -5.03
C VAL A 469 2.97 -20.27 -5.32
N GLN A 470 4.08 -20.67 -4.71
CA GLN A 470 5.38 -20.05 -4.97
C GLN A 470 5.74 -20.13 -6.45
N LYS A 471 5.49 -21.28 -7.09
CA LYS A 471 5.72 -21.51 -8.52
C LYS A 471 4.92 -20.55 -9.40
N PHE A 472 3.59 -20.45 -9.22
CA PHE A 472 2.81 -19.56 -10.07
C PHE A 472 3.12 -18.08 -9.79
N LEU A 473 3.44 -17.70 -8.55
CA LEU A 473 3.84 -16.32 -8.23
C LEU A 473 5.13 -15.93 -8.97
N ALA A 474 6.07 -16.87 -9.06
CA ALA A 474 7.32 -16.67 -9.78
C ALA A 474 7.11 -16.57 -11.31
N ASP A 475 6.10 -17.25 -11.85
CA ASP A 475 5.80 -17.30 -13.28
C ASP A 475 4.75 -16.27 -13.74
N MET A 476 3.98 -15.68 -12.82
CA MET A 476 2.95 -14.67 -13.09
C MET A 476 3.51 -13.47 -13.87
N GLN A 477 2.71 -12.81 -14.70
CA GLN A 477 3.14 -11.63 -15.46
C GLN A 477 2.02 -10.57 -15.48
N TRP A 478 2.36 -9.31 -15.24
CA TRP A 478 1.43 -8.17 -15.36
C TRP A 478 1.37 -7.60 -16.77
N ILE A 479 2.49 -7.65 -17.50
CA ILE A 479 2.54 -7.21 -18.88
C ILE A 479 1.74 -8.24 -19.68
N ASN A 480 0.67 -7.80 -20.33
CA ASN A 480 -0.05 -8.59 -21.31
C ASN A 480 -0.38 -7.65 -22.46
N GLY A 481 0.09 -7.95 -23.68
CA GLY A 481 -0.12 -7.04 -24.81
C GLY A 481 -1.60 -6.66 -24.94
N VAL A 482 -1.90 -5.37 -25.12
CA VAL A 482 -3.29 -4.89 -25.04
C VAL A 482 -4.15 -5.42 -26.18
N SER A 483 -5.35 -5.91 -25.83
CA SER A 483 -6.33 -6.38 -26.80
C SER A 483 -6.74 -5.24 -27.74
N LEU A 484 -6.19 -5.24 -28.96
CA LEU A 484 -6.79 -4.49 -30.07
C LEU A 484 -8.25 -4.93 -30.20
N LYS A 485 -9.15 -4.05 -30.68
CA LYS A 485 -10.58 -4.33 -30.88
C LYS A 485 -10.88 -5.63 -31.63
N ASN A 486 -9.90 -6.14 -32.40
CA ASN A 486 -10.01 -7.34 -33.23
C ASN A 486 -9.11 -8.50 -32.79
N ALA A 487 -8.29 -8.34 -31.73
CA ALA A 487 -7.51 -9.44 -31.17
C ALA A 487 -8.38 -10.18 -30.14
N SER A 488 -8.37 -11.52 -30.16
CA SER A 488 -9.09 -12.31 -29.16
C SER A 488 -8.63 -11.92 -27.75
N LYS A 489 -9.56 -11.41 -26.92
CA LYS A 489 -9.27 -11.10 -25.52
C LYS A 489 -8.86 -12.40 -24.83
N LYS A 490 -7.58 -12.54 -24.48
CA LYS A 490 -7.11 -13.67 -23.68
C LYS A 490 -7.45 -13.46 -22.21
N PRO A 491 -7.81 -14.52 -21.46
CA PRO A 491 -8.07 -14.40 -20.03
C PRO A 491 -6.81 -13.98 -19.26
N THR A 492 -6.96 -12.99 -18.38
CA THR A 492 -5.90 -12.53 -17.48
C THR A 492 -6.11 -13.09 -16.07
N GLY A 493 -5.08 -13.71 -15.51
CA GLY A 493 -5.06 -14.15 -14.12
C GLY A 493 -4.70 -13.01 -13.19
N ILE A 494 -5.33 -12.97 -12.01
CA ILE A 494 -5.03 -12.03 -10.93
C ILE A 494 -4.82 -12.85 -9.66
N PHE A 495 -3.73 -12.58 -8.95
CA PHE A 495 -3.50 -13.21 -7.66
C PHE A 495 -4.33 -12.49 -6.60
N THR A 496 -5.15 -13.24 -5.89
CA THR A 496 -5.95 -12.72 -4.77
C THR A 496 -5.74 -13.56 -3.53
N GLY A 497 -5.91 -12.95 -2.36
CA GLY A 497 -5.81 -13.62 -1.08
C GLY A 497 -6.71 -12.92 -0.06
N ARG A 498 -7.48 -13.69 0.71
CA ARG A 498 -8.49 -13.16 1.64
C ARG A 498 -8.44 -13.93 2.95
N MET A 499 -8.77 -13.27 4.05
CA MET A 499 -8.93 -13.93 5.35
C MET A 499 -10.42 -14.01 5.73
N ASN A 500 -10.81 -15.00 6.52
CA ASN A 500 -12.16 -15.04 7.09
C ASN A 500 -12.15 -14.67 8.59
N LYS A 501 -13.34 -14.57 9.19
CA LYS A 501 -13.51 -14.28 10.62
C LYS A 501 -12.85 -15.31 11.55
N TYR A 502 -12.60 -16.51 11.06
CA TYR A 502 -11.92 -17.59 11.78
C TYR A 502 -10.40 -17.60 11.54
N LYS A 503 -9.84 -16.56 10.91
CA LYS A 503 -8.40 -16.43 10.58
C LYS A 503 -7.91 -17.50 9.60
N GLN A 504 -8.77 -18.10 8.79
CA GLN A 504 -8.36 -18.93 7.66
C GLN A 504 -8.02 -18.04 6.47
N ILE A 505 -7.02 -18.43 5.71
CA ILE A 505 -6.55 -17.74 4.51
C ILE A 505 -7.02 -18.52 3.29
N SER A 506 -7.53 -17.82 2.28
CA SER A 506 -7.74 -18.37 0.93
C SER A 506 -6.85 -17.64 -0.06
N LEU A 507 -6.32 -18.38 -1.03
CA LEU A 507 -5.49 -17.88 -2.13
C LEU A 507 -6.08 -18.35 -3.45
N SER A 508 -6.03 -17.51 -4.48
CA SER A 508 -6.39 -17.95 -5.84
C SER A 508 -5.55 -17.27 -6.92
N PHE A 509 -5.35 -17.99 -8.02
CA PHE A 509 -4.77 -17.47 -9.25
C PHE A 509 -5.15 -18.38 -10.42
N GLY A 510 -5.95 -17.89 -11.38
CA GLY A 510 -6.31 -18.68 -12.55
C GLY A 510 -7.05 -19.97 -12.14
N HIS A 511 -6.52 -21.14 -12.46
CA HIS A 511 -7.16 -22.42 -12.10
C HIS A 511 -6.85 -22.89 -10.68
N GLU A 512 -5.91 -22.25 -9.98
CA GLU A 512 -5.43 -22.68 -8.68
C GLU A 512 -6.18 -21.96 -7.56
N ILE A 513 -6.69 -22.73 -6.59
CA ILE A 513 -7.37 -22.21 -5.39
C ILE A 513 -6.86 -23.00 -4.18
N ALA A 514 -6.58 -22.30 -3.09
CA ALA A 514 -6.14 -22.89 -1.83
C ALA A 514 -6.92 -22.31 -0.64
N VAL A 515 -7.20 -23.14 0.37
CA VAL A 515 -7.72 -22.68 1.66
C VAL A 515 -6.90 -23.25 2.81
N SER A 516 -6.67 -22.46 3.85
CA SER A 516 -5.86 -22.85 5.00
C SER A 516 -6.69 -23.25 6.22
N THR A 517 -6.08 -23.97 7.16
CA THR A 517 -6.56 -24.00 8.55
C THR A 517 -6.41 -22.63 9.22
N PRO A 518 -7.12 -22.37 10.35
CA PRO A 518 -7.03 -21.12 11.09
C PRO A 518 -5.60 -20.78 11.52
N VAL A 519 -5.19 -19.53 11.31
CA VAL A 519 -3.89 -19.02 11.73
C VAL A 519 -4.00 -18.39 13.12
N SER A 520 -3.64 -19.12 14.17
CA SER A 520 -3.58 -18.63 15.56
C SER A 520 -2.15 -18.47 16.08
N MET A 521 -1.94 -17.50 16.97
CA MET A 521 -0.71 -17.35 17.77
C MET A 521 -1.05 -17.81 19.20
N GLY A 522 -0.35 -18.82 19.72
CA GLY A 522 -0.53 -19.36 21.07
C GLY A 522 0.66 -20.25 21.47
N ASN A 523 0.68 -20.76 22.71
CA ASN A 523 1.74 -21.66 23.21
C ASN A 523 1.81 -23.00 22.46
N GLU A 524 0.76 -23.33 21.70
CA GLU A 524 0.71 -24.44 20.77
C GLU A 524 0.82 -23.87 19.35
N ALA A 525 1.98 -24.02 18.72
CA ALA A 525 2.17 -23.64 17.33
C ALA A 525 1.39 -24.63 16.43
N ASN A 526 0.11 -24.36 16.19
CA ASN A 526 -0.63 -25.09 15.18
C ASN A 526 -0.02 -24.74 13.81
N GLN A 527 0.69 -25.69 13.21
CA GLN A 527 1.12 -25.60 11.82
C GLN A 527 -0.10 -25.31 10.93
N VAL A 528 0.04 -24.39 9.99
CA VAL A 528 -1.02 -24.08 9.03
C VAL A 528 -1.01 -25.14 7.94
N TYR A 529 -2.12 -25.83 7.77
CA TYR A 529 -2.34 -26.79 6.69
C TYR A 529 -3.03 -26.10 5.52
N TRP A 530 -2.65 -26.48 4.30
CA TRP A 530 -3.19 -25.94 3.06
C TRP A 530 -3.92 -27.02 2.28
N PHE A 531 -5.16 -26.75 1.90
CA PHE A 531 -5.96 -27.59 1.03
C PHE A 531 -6.04 -26.97 -0.35
N GLN A 532 -5.51 -27.65 -1.37
CA GLN A 532 -5.60 -27.25 -2.78
C GLN A 532 -6.90 -27.76 -3.40
N PHE A 533 -7.55 -26.93 -4.21
CA PHE A 533 -8.79 -27.28 -4.89
C PHE A 533 -8.51 -28.17 -6.11
N TYR A 534 -9.14 -29.34 -6.16
CA TYR A 534 -9.06 -30.24 -7.31
C TYR A 534 -10.31 -30.14 -8.17
N ASN A 535 -10.15 -29.63 -9.39
CA ASN A 535 -11.23 -29.57 -10.36
C ASN A 535 -11.38 -30.90 -11.11
N HIS A 536 -12.48 -31.61 -10.91
CA HIS A 536 -12.80 -32.84 -11.64
C HIS A 536 -13.62 -32.61 -12.93
N TYR A 537 -14.05 -31.38 -13.23
CA TYR A 537 -14.75 -31.07 -14.48
C TYR A 537 -13.79 -30.94 -15.68
N ILE A 538 -14.30 -31.21 -16.88
CA ILE A 538 -13.54 -31.11 -18.16
C ILE A 538 -13.13 -29.66 -18.46
N GLY A 539 -13.93 -28.66 -18.03
CA GLY A 539 -13.68 -27.25 -18.26
C GLY A 539 -12.64 -26.66 -17.29
N SER A 540 -11.65 -25.94 -17.81
CA SER A 540 -10.70 -25.18 -17.00
C SER A 540 -11.41 -24.02 -16.28
N ILE A 541 -11.26 -23.96 -14.96
CA ILE A 541 -11.70 -22.81 -14.16
C ILE A 541 -10.64 -21.71 -14.29
N ASN A 542 -11.08 -20.46 -14.42
CA ASN A 542 -10.22 -19.28 -14.33
C ASN A 542 -10.79 -18.34 -13.28
N VAL A 543 -10.36 -18.54 -12.04
CA VAL A 543 -10.66 -17.69 -10.90
C VAL A 543 -9.97 -16.36 -11.05
N VAL A 544 -10.78 -15.30 -11.05
CA VAL A 544 -10.30 -13.91 -11.14
C VAL A 544 -10.46 -13.14 -9.84
N ASP A 545 -11.35 -13.58 -8.95
CA ASP A 545 -11.53 -13.03 -7.59
C ASP A 545 -12.30 -14.04 -6.72
N HIS A 546 -12.19 -13.90 -5.40
CA HIS A 546 -12.91 -14.71 -4.42
C HIS A 546 -13.15 -13.94 -3.13
N ILE A 547 -14.19 -14.33 -2.39
CA ILE A 547 -14.53 -13.74 -1.09
C ILE A 547 -15.13 -14.78 -0.15
N TRP A 548 -14.94 -14.59 1.15
CA TRP A 548 -15.54 -15.43 2.17
C TRP A 548 -16.95 -14.99 2.50
N ILE A 549 -17.89 -15.93 2.53
CA ILE A 549 -19.23 -15.78 3.10
C ILE A 549 -19.32 -16.70 4.30
N ASN A 550 -19.03 -16.16 5.50
CA ASN A 550 -18.86 -16.92 6.73
C ASN A 550 -17.80 -18.05 6.60
N ASP A 551 -18.25 -19.30 6.54
CA ASP A 551 -17.46 -20.52 6.40
C ASP A 551 -17.46 -21.07 4.96
N TYR A 552 -18.07 -20.34 4.02
CA TYR A 552 -18.12 -20.67 2.58
C TYR A 552 -17.18 -19.78 1.79
N LEU A 553 -16.66 -20.30 0.68
CA LEU A 553 -15.84 -19.55 -0.26
C LEU A 553 -16.63 -19.29 -1.54
N LEU A 554 -16.88 -18.03 -1.86
CA LEU A 554 -17.48 -17.63 -3.13
C LEU A 554 -16.37 -17.26 -4.12
N VAL A 555 -16.44 -17.82 -5.33
CA VAL A 555 -15.42 -17.72 -6.36
C VAL A 555 -16.03 -17.15 -7.64
N VAL A 556 -15.35 -16.21 -8.29
CA VAL A 556 -15.69 -15.73 -9.65
C VAL A 556 -14.83 -16.46 -10.67
N ASN A 557 -15.47 -17.30 -11.47
CA ASN A 557 -14.89 -18.02 -12.59
C ASN A 557 -15.16 -17.27 -13.90
N ARG A 558 -14.12 -16.88 -14.65
CA ARG A 558 -14.21 -16.15 -15.91
C ARG A 558 -14.07 -17.07 -17.12
N ILE A 559 -15.12 -17.15 -17.93
CA ILE A 559 -15.24 -18.05 -19.07
C ILE A 559 -15.29 -17.23 -20.36
N GLN A 560 -14.76 -17.78 -21.46
CA GLN A 560 -14.93 -17.20 -22.79
C GLN A 560 -16.30 -17.57 -23.36
N ARG A 561 -17.04 -16.59 -23.90
CA ARG A 561 -18.37 -16.82 -24.47
C ARG A 561 -18.25 -17.58 -25.80
N GLU A 562 -18.83 -18.78 -25.86
CA GLU A 562 -18.82 -19.63 -27.06
C GLU A 562 -19.67 -19.04 -28.21
N ASP A 563 -20.77 -18.32 -27.91
CA ASP A 563 -21.73 -17.79 -28.90
C ASP A 563 -21.30 -16.50 -29.65
N ALA A 564 -20.06 -16.04 -29.50
CA ALA A 564 -19.66 -14.71 -29.96
C ALA A 564 -19.33 -14.60 -31.47
N LEU A 565 -19.60 -15.64 -32.26
CA LEU A 565 -19.16 -15.72 -33.66
C LEU A 565 -20.16 -15.22 -34.73
N ALA A 566 -21.31 -14.62 -34.40
CA ALA A 566 -22.24 -14.19 -35.47
C ALA A 566 -22.98 -12.85 -35.31
N ASP A 567 -23.72 -12.53 -34.23
CA ASP A 567 -24.79 -11.50 -34.37
C ASP A 567 -24.96 -10.49 -33.20
N SER A 568 -23.94 -10.19 -32.40
CA SER A 568 -24.08 -9.15 -31.37
C SER A 568 -23.73 -7.74 -31.88
N ILE A 569 -24.74 -6.87 -31.95
CA ILE A 569 -24.70 -5.43 -32.31
C ILE A 569 -23.73 -4.60 -31.41
N ASN A 570 -23.23 -5.16 -30.30
CA ASN A 570 -22.23 -4.54 -29.43
C ASN A 570 -20.99 -5.45 -29.28
N PRO A 571 -19.84 -5.13 -29.87
CA PRO A 571 -18.63 -5.96 -29.85
C PRO A 571 -17.84 -5.88 -28.52
N GLY A 572 -18.51 -5.60 -27.40
CA GLY A 572 -17.88 -5.06 -26.20
C GLY A 572 -17.10 -6.05 -25.33
N ASP A 573 -17.55 -7.30 -25.24
CA ASP A 573 -16.94 -8.26 -24.30
C ASP A 573 -17.18 -9.72 -24.67
N LEU A 574 -16.08 -10.46 -24.84
CA LEU A 574 -16.08 -11.90 -25.16
C LEU A 574 -15.99 -12.77 -23.90
N LEU A 575 -15.93 -12.17 -22.72
CA LEU A 575 -15.72 -12.85 -21.44
C LEU A 575 -16.97 -12.69 -20.57
N VAL A 576 -17.41 -13.78 -19.95
CA VAL A 576 -18.54 -13.84 -19.01
C VAL A 576 -18.07 -14.41 -17.69
N ASP A 577 -18.66 -13.98 -16.58
CA ASP A 577 -18.28 -14.43 -15.25
C ASP A 577 -19.38 -15.30 -14.63
N GLU A 578 -18.96 -16.30 -13.87
CA GLU A 578 -19.80 -17.24 -13.15
C GLU A 578 -19.44 -17.20 -11.67
N LEU A 579 -20.45 -17.11 -10.80
CA LEU A 579 -20.26 -17.26 -9.36
C LEU A 579 -20.42 -18.72 -8.95
N ILE A 580 -19.48 -19.22 -8.16
CA ILE A 580 -19.45 -20.59 -7.62
C ILE A 580 -19.28 -20.50 -6.10
N LEU A 581 -20.18 -21.09 -5.33
CA LEU A 581 -20.11 -21.16 -3.87
C LEU A 581 -19.60 -22.55 -3.43
N LEU A 582 -18.47 -22.57 -2.72
CA LEU A 582 -17.81 -23.77 -2.21
C LEU A 582 -18.03 -23.92 -0.71
N ASN A 583 -18.39 -25.13 -0.25
CA ASN A 583 -18.54 -25.47 1.16
C ASN A 583 -17.18 -25.79 1.79
N THR A 584 -16.66 -24.85 2.57
CA THR A 584 -15.35 -24.96 3.24
C THR A 584 -15.47 -25.13 4.75
N LYS A 585 -16.66 -25.40 5.30
CA LYS A 585 -16.92 -25.48 6.75
C LYS A 585 -15.99 -26.42 7.52
N GLN A 586 -15.66 -27.56 6.92
CA GLN A 586 -14.84 -28.59 7.58
C GLN A 586 -13.34 -28.26 7.56
N SER A 587 -12.89 -27.40 6.65
CA SER A 587 -11.46 -27.04 6.51
C SER A 587 -10.86 -26.47 7.81
N LYS A 588 -11.67 -25.80 8.64
CA LYS A 588 -11.20 -25.20 9.90
C LYS A 588 -10.78 -26.24 10.95
N ASN A 589 -11.33 -27.44 10.87
CA ASN A 589 -11.07 -28.54 11.80
C ASN A 589 -10.03 -29.54 11.24
N GLY A 590 -9.42 -29.25 10.08
CA GLY A 590 -8.48 -30.17 9.43
C GLY A 590 -7.30 -30.56 10.32
N ALA A 591 -6.79 -29.64 11.14
CA ALA A 591 -5.71 -29.92 12.10
C ALA A 591 -6.10 -30.93 13.20
N GLY A 592 -7.39 -31.14 13.46
CA GLY A 592 -7.91 -32.10 14.43
C GLY A 592 -8.11 -33.51 13.88
N GLY A 593 -7.62 -33.82 12.68
CA GLY A 593 -7.76 -35.14 12.04
C GLY A 593 -9.04 -35.33 11.21
N VAL A 594 -9.80 -34.27 10.95
CA VAL A 594 -10.95 -34.31 10.03
C VAL A 594 -10.46 -34.45 8.59
N ARG A 595 -10.89 -35.50 7.89
CA ARG A 595 -10.57 -35.71 6.47
C ARG A 595 -11.38 -34.74 5.60
N PHE A 596 -10.79 -33.60 5.27
CA PHE A 596 -11.36 -32.63 4.34
C PHE A 596 -10.66 -32.74 2.98
N LYS A 597 -11.42 -33.01 1.91
CA LYS A 597 -10.93 -33.02 0.54
C LYS A 597 -11.51 -31.82 -0.19
N PHE A 598 -10.66 -30.93 -0.69
CA PHE A 598 -11.10 -29.71 -1.35
C PHE A 598 -11.22 -29.96 -2.85
N ASP A 599 -12.43 -30.27 -3.33
CA ASP A 599 -12.69 -30.60 -4.73
C ASP A 599 -14.09 -30.13 -5.18
N THR A 600 -14.45 -30.47 -6.42
CA THR A 600 -15.72 -30.09 -7.05
C THR A 600 -16.96 -30.55 -6.29
N ASP A 601 -16.88 -31.58 -5.46
CA ASP A 601 -18.04 -32.11 -4.73
C ASP A 601 -18.53 -31.13 -3.66
N LEU A 602 -17.71 -30.14 -3.31
CA LEU A 602 -18.05 -29.08 -2.36
C LEU A 602 -18.80 -27.91 -2.99
N ILE A 603 -19.06 -27.92 -4.30
CA ILE A 603 -19.84 -26.87 -4.97
C ILE A 603 -21.30 -26.95 -4.52
N SER A 604 -21.72 -25.93 -3.76
CA SER A 604 -23.07 -25.82 -3.20
C SER A 604 -24.03 -25.01 -4.08
N TRP A 605 -23.50 -24.08 -4.87
CA TRP A 605 -24.29 -23.22 -5.74
C TRP A 605 -23.45 -22.66 -6.89
N ARG A 606 -24.09 -22.41 -8.05
CA ARG A 606 -23.45 -21.85 -9.24
C ARG A 606 -24.44 -20.94 -9.99
N HIS A 607 -23.97 -19.79 -10.48
CA HIS A 607 -24.78 -18.88 -11.30
C HIS A 607 -23.94 -18.10 -12.32
N THR A 608 -24.32 -18.18 -13.59
CA THR A 608 -23.62 -17.54 -14.70
C THR A 608 -24.21 -16.16 -15.03
N PHE A 609 -23.36 -15.13 -15.12
CA PHE A 609 -23.74 -13.78 -15.54
C PHE A 609 -23.54 -13.59 -17.04
N LYS A 610 -24.26 -12.62 -17.62
CA LYS A 610 -24.08 -12.23 -19.04
C LYS A 610 -22.88 -11.31 -19.28
N ASN A 611 -22.29 -10.77 -18.23
CA ASN A 611 -21.20 -9.80 -18.27
C ASN A 611 -20.18 -10.11 -17.18
N ARG A 612 -18.98 -9.54 -17.29
CA ARG A 612 -17.95 -9.62 -16.25
C ARG A 612 -18.38 -8.91 -14.97
N ILE A 613 -18.01 -9.49 -13.84
CA ILE A 613 -18.04 -8.89 -12.51
C ILE A 613 -16.72 -8.11 -12.37
N LEU A 614 -16.84 -6.83 -12.01
CA LEU A 614 -15.70 -5.93 -11.81
C LEU A 614 -15.21 -6.01 -10.36
N ARG A 615 -16.14 -5.90 -9.41
CA ARG A 615 -15.86 -5.98 -7.97
C ARG A 615 -17.00 -6.61 -7.20
N MET A 616 -16.65 -7.19 -6.06
CA MET A 616 -17.56 -7.75 -5.08
C MET A 616 -17.20 -7.30 -3.68
N GLU A 617 -18.21 -7.20 -2.84
CA GLU A 617 -18.07 -6.88 -1.43
C GLU A 617 -19.12 -7.65 -0.64
N VAL A 618 -18.73 -8.13 0.54
CA VAL A 618 -19.66 -8.77 1.48
C VAL A 618 -19.82 -7.87 2.70
N SER A 619 -21.05 -7.41 2.92
CA SER A 619 -21.49 -6.77 4.16
C SER A 619 -22.23 -7.81 5.01
N GLY A 620 -22.08 -7.72 6.34
CA GLY A 620 -22.73 -8.63 7.27
C GLY A 620 -23.55 -7.85 8.30
N ASP A 621 -24.80 -8.26 8.50
CA ASP A 621 -25.60 -7.78 9.62
C ASP A 621 -25.50 -8.79 10.78
N THR A 622 -25.71 -8.32 12.01
CA THR A 622 -25.60 -9.15 13.23
C THR A 622 -26.60 -10.32 13.30
N SER A 623 -27.58 -10.35 12.39
CA SER A 623 -28.68 -11.32 12.27
C SER A 623 -28.34 -12.60 11.50
N GLY A 624 -27.10 -12.79 11.05
CA GLY A 624 -26.64 -14.02 10.38
C GLY A 624 -26.88 -14.08 8.87
N ALA A 625 -27.66 -13.15 8.31
CA ALA A 625 -27.73 -12.91 6.87
C ALA A 625 -26.51 -12.10 6.41
N GLN A 626 -25.87 -12.51 5.33
CA GLN A 626 -24.80 -11.76 4.69
C GLN A 626 -25.26 -11.25 3.32
N THR A 627 -24.92 -10.02 3.01
CA THR A 627 -25.29 -9.36 1.77
C THR A 627 -24.06 -9.19 0.89
N LEU A 628 -24.14 -9.72 -0.32
CA LEU A 628 -23.13 -9.60 -1.36
C LEU A 628 -23.54 -8.48 -2.31
N THR A 629 -22.70 -7.47 -2.44
CA THR A 629 -22.85 -6.41 -3.45
C THR A 629 -21.88 -6.67 -4.59
N LEU A 630 -22.40 -6.71 -5.81
CA LEU A 630 -21.64 -6.95 -7.04
C LEU A 630 -21.75 -5.74 -7.96
N ILE A 631 -20.66 -5.39 -8.63
CA ILE A 631 -20.66 -4.42 -9.72
C ILE A 631 -20.27 -5.11 -11.01
N THR A 632 -21.11 -4.97 -12.04
CA THR A 632 -20.90 -5.61 -13.34
C THR A 632 -20.46 -4.61 -14.41
N HIS A 633 -19.75 -5.10 -15.43
CA HIS A 633 -19.23 -4.30 -16.55
C HIS A 633 -20.33 -3.58 -17.35
N ASP A 634 -21.57 -4.06 -17.32
CA ASP A 634 -22.74 -3.39 -17.92
C ASP A 634 -23.39 -2.35 -17.00
N MET A 635 -22.64 -1.78 -16.05
CA MET A 635 -23.08 -0.67 -15.20
C MET A 635 -24.25 -1.04 -14.28
N LYS A 636 -24.19 -2.19 -13.62
CA LYS A 636 -25.21 -2.58 -12.63
C LYS A 636 -24.58 -2.88 -11.29
N ILE A 637 -25.25 -2.42 -10.22
CA ILE A 637 -25.01 -2.87 -8.85
C ILE A 637 -26.07 -3.93 -8.54
N ILE A 638 -25.65 -5.15 -8.19
CA ILE A 638 -26.55 -6.26 -7.86
C ILE A 638 -26.32 -6.62 -6.40
N ILE A 639 -27.37 -6.56 -5.60
CA ILE A 639 -27.34 -6.89 -4.17
C ILE A 639 -28.02 -8.25 -3.97
N ILE A 640 -27.30 -9.20 -3.38
CA ILE A 640 -27.73 -10.59 -3.17
C ILE A 640 -27.63 -10.91 -1.68
N ASP A 641 -28.73 -11.37 -1.08
CA ASP A 641 -28.74 -11.82 0.30
C ASP A 641 -28.51 -13.34 0.37
N PHE A 642 -27.60 -13.73 1.25
CA PHE A 642 -27.30 -15.12 1.63
C PHE A 642 -27.81 -15.37 3.04
N ASP A 643 -28.87 -16.18 3.14
CA ASP A 643 -29.37 -16.69 4.41
C ASP A 643 -28.93 -18.14 4.59
N ILE A 644 -28.06 -18.35 5.57
CA ILE A 644 -27.43 -19.65 5.87
C ILE A 644 -28.20 -20.39 6.99
N HIS A 645 -29.15 -19.73 7.66
CA HIS A 645 -29.84 -20.25 8.85
C HIS A 645 -31.33 -20.61 8.62
N SER A 646 -31.90 -20.35 7.45
CA SER A 646 -33.34 -20.54 7.17
C SER A 646 -33.89 -21.99 7.18
N ALA A 647 -33.16 -22.99 7.68
CA ALA A 647 -33.56 -24.40 7.64
C ALA A 647 -33.63 -25.13 9.00
N SER A 648 -33.41 -24.46 10.13
CA SER A 648 -33.43 -25.12 11.45
C SER A 648 -34.80 -25.19 12.14
N HIS A 649 -35.91 -24.92 11.43
CA HIS A 649 -37.27 -24.91 12.01
C HIS A 649 -38.29 -25.82 11.31
N ALA A 650 -37.85 -26.84 10.57
CA ALA A 650 -38.74 -27.93 10.18
C ALA A 650 -38.49 -29.13 11.11
N ASP A 651 -39.44 -29.41 12.00
CA ASP A 651 -39.46 -30.61 12.84
C ASP A 651 -39.35 -31.87 11.98
N VAL A 652 -38.15 -32.44 11.87
CA VAL A 652 -37.91 -33.75 11.25
C VAL A 652 -37.06 -34.59 12.22
N PRO A 653 -37.45 -35.85 12.52
CA PRO A 653 -36.78 -36.68 13.53
C PRO A 653 -35.33 -37.04 13.16
N GLU A 654 -34.48 -37.11 14.18
CA GLU A 654 -32.99 -37.17 14.18
C GLU A 654 -32.31 -38.40 13.54
N GLN A 655 -32.91 -39.15 12.62
CA GLN A 655 -32.29 -40.42 12.16
C GLN A 655 -31.88 -40.54 10.69
N ILE A 656 -32.06 -39.52 9.84
CA ILE A 656 -31.43 -39.49 8.50
C ILE A 656 -31.14 -38.03 8.08
N SER A 657 -30.12 -37.38 8.66
CA SER A 657 -29.68 -36.04 8.22
C SER A 657 -28.41 -36.13 7.36
N LEU A 658 -28.58 -36.55 6.12
CA LEU A 658 -27.57 -36.29 5.08
C LEU A 658 -27.65 -34.81 4.67
N ASP A 659 -26.71 -34.03 5.23
CA ASP A 659 -26.17 -32.73 4.84
C ASP A 659 -26.79 -32.04 3.60
N SER A 660 -27.88 -31.30 3.80
CA SER A 660 -28.16 -30.14 2.95
C SER A 660 -28.75 -29.01 3.80
N SER A 661 -27.88 -28.22 4.43
CA SER A 661 -28.27 -26.88 4.86
C SER A 661 -28.67 -26.11 3.59
N LYS A 662 -29.97 -25.98 3.32
CA LYS A 662 -30.47 -25.23 2.17
C LYS A 662 -30.10 -23.75 2.35
N ILE A 663 -29.06 -23.30 1.66
CA ILE A 663 -28.67 -21.89 1.61
C ILE A 663 -29.74 -21.17 0.79
N SER A 664 -30.44 -20.20 1.38
CA SER A 664 -31.39 -19.36 0.66
C SER A 664 -30.63 -18.17 0.07
N ILE A 665 -30.54 -18.12 -1.27
CA ILE A 665 -29.90 -17.03 -2.01
C ILE A 665 -30.99 -16.24 -2.72
N LYS A 666 -31.12 -14.95 -2.42
CA LYS A 666 -32.15 -14.08 -3.02
C LYS A 666 -31.52 -12.78 -3.53
N VAL A 667 -31.81 -12.43 -4.78
CA VAL A 667 -31.44 -11.11 -5.32
C VAL A 667 -32.38 -10.08 -4.70
N ARG A 668 -31.85 -9.20 -3.86
CA ARG A 668 -32.61 -8.17 -3.16
C ARG A 668 -32.95 -7.00 -4.07
N ARG A 669 -31.97 -6.50 -4.82
CA ARG A 669 -32.10 -5.32 -5.67
C ARG A 669 -31.07 -5.29 -6.79
N THR A 670 -31.42 -4.68 -7.91
CA THR A 670 -30.48 -4.29 -8.97
C THR A 670 -30.61 -2.80 -9.25
N ILE A 671 -29.50 -2.08 -9.30
CA ILE A 671 -29.42 -0.64 -9.57
C ILE A 671 -28.69 -0.45 -10.89
N HIS A 672 -29.28 0.31 -11.81
CA HIS A 672 -28.70 0.60 -13.11
C HIS A 672 -27.97 1.96 -13.10
N LEU A 673 -26.67 1.97 -13.39
CA LEU A 673 -25.80 3.16 -13.43
C LEU A 673 -25.63 3.71 -14.86
N ALA A 674 -26.45 3.28 -15.82
CA ALA A 674 -26.30 3.66 -17.21
C ALA A 674 -26.41 5.19 -17.44
N SER A 675 -27.17 5.91 -16.61
CA SER A 675 -27.33 7.36 -16.68
C SER A 675 -26.05 8.13 -16.37
N ILE A 676 -25.17 7.58 -15.52
CA ILE A 676 -23.92 8.21 -15.09
C ILE A 676 -22.68 7.68 -15.83
N LYS A 677 -22.87 6.95 -16.93
CA LYS A 677 -21.77 6.36 -17.73
C LYS A 677 -20.72 7.35 -18.21
N HIS A 678 -21.10 8.59 -18.45
CA HIS A 678 -20.19 9.65 -18.86
C HIS A 678 -19.46 10.32 -17.69
N LYS A 679 -19.91 10.12 -16.44
CA LYS A 679 -19.34 10.71 -15.22
C LYS A 679 -18.48 9.73 -14.42
N LEU A 680 -18.78 8.44 -14.50
CA LEU A 680 -18.10 7.40 -13.74
C LEU A 680 -17.51 6.35 -14.69
N ALA A 681 -16.19 6.28 -14.75
CA ALA A 681 -15.46 5.27 -15.52
C ALA A 681 -15.44 3.92 -14.77
N ILE A 682 -16.59 3.25 -14.66
CA ILE A 682 -16.74 2.01 -13.85
C ILE A 682 -15.72 0.92 -14.20
N ASN A 683 -15.26 0.88 -15.46
CA ASN A 683 -14.31 -0.13 -15.92
C ASN A 683 -12.93 0.02 -15.28
N SER A 684 -12.63 1.18 -14.70
CA SER A 684 -11.42 1.48 -13.93
C SER A 684 -11.63 1.34 -12.41
N LEU A 685 -12.69 0.64 -11.99
CA LEU A 685 -13.00 0.48 -10.57
C LEU A 685 -11.94 -0.37 -9.86
N LYS A 686 -11.17 0.30 -9.00
CA LYS A 686 -10.18 -0.33 -8.13
C LYS A 686 -10.83 -1.00 -6.94
N ASP A 687 -11.68 -0.27 -6.23
CA ASP A 687 -12.24 -0.66 -4.92
C ASP A 687 -13.68 -0.12 -4.76
N MET A 688 -14.49 -0.78 -3.94
CA MET A 688 -15.87 -0.38 -3.60
C MET A 688 -16.21 -0.69 -2.14
N PHE A 689 -17.12 0.11 -1.57
CA PHE A 689 -17.71 -0.19 -0.27
C PHE A 689 -19.18 0.24 -0.19
N ALA A 690 -20.02 -0.60 0.40
CA ALA A 690 -21.45 -0.42 0.54
C ALA A 690 -21.80 -0.05 1.98
N VAL A 691 -22.47 1.09 2.15
CA VAL A 691 -22.93 1.59 3.45
C VAL A 691 -24.44 1.42 3.56
N GLY A 692 -24.85 0.56 4.49
CA GLY A 692 -26.26 0.29 4.81
C GLY A 692 -27.07 -0.20 3.61
N ASP A 693 -26.42 -0.92 2.68
CA ASP A 693 -26.97 -1.43 1.40
C ASP A 693 -27.65 -0.37 0.51
N LYS A 694 -27.33 0.91 0.74
CA LYS A 694 -28.00 2.05 0.10
C LYS A 694 -27.02 3.03 -0.53
N HIS A 695 -25.90 3.31 0.11
CA HIS A 695 -24.88 4.22 -0.38
C HIS A 695 -23.65 3.42 -0.81
N PHE A 696 -22.96 3.87 -1.86
CA PHE A 696 -21.81 3.15 -2.40
C PHE A 696 -20.64 4.10 -2.59
N PHE A 697 -19.47 3.72 -2.09
CA PHE A 697 -18.22 4.37 -2.42
C PHE A 697 -17.54 3.62 -3.56
N PHE A 698 -16.96 4.37 -4.49
CA PHE A 698 -16.17 3.84 -5.60
C PHE A 698 -14.81 4.52 -5.59
N LEU A 699 -13.74 3.73 -5.60
CA LEU A 699 -12.39 4.20 -5.86
C LEU A 699 -11.97 3.72 -7.24
N LEU A 700 -11.58 4.65 -8.09
CA LEU A 700 -11.07 4.37 -9.42
C LEU A 700 -9.54 4.19 -9.40
N ASP A 701 -8.99 3.56 -10.44
CA ASP A 701 -7.55 3.30 -10.56
C ASP A 701 -6.69 4.56 -10.69
N ASP A 702 -7.28 5.66 -11.16
CA ASP A 702 -6.70 7.01 -11.23
C ASP A 702 -6.69 7.75 -9.88
N GLY A 703 -7.30 7.16 -8.84
CA GLY A 703 -7.34 7.68 -7.47
C GLY A 703 -8.53 8.58 -7.17
N ASP A 704 -9.48 8.72 -8.08
CA ASP A 704 -10.74 9.43 -7.81
C ASP A 704 -11.67 8.60 -6.92
N CYS A 705 -12.16 9.21 -5.84
CA CYS A 705 -13.12 8.60 -4.92
C CYS A 705 -14.50 9.24 -5.09
N PHE A 706 -15.51 8.43 -5.41
CA PHE A 706 -16.89 8.85 -5.59
C PHE A 706 -17.81 8.25 -4.53
N LEU A 707 -18.83 9.00 -4.13
CA LEU A 707 -19.96 8.58 -3.33
C LEU A 707 -21.22 8.59 -4.20
N LEU A 708 -21.88 7.44 -4.32
CA LEU A 708 -23.22 7.30 -4.86
C LEU A 708 -24.22 7.30 -3.69
N ARG A 709 -24.81 8.46 -3.41
CA ARG A 709 -25.74 8.67 -2.31
C ARG A 709 -27.17 8.39 -2.75
N ASN A 710 -27.92 7.62 -1.97
CA ASN A 710 -29.37 7.47 -2.13
C ASN A 710 -30.13 8.59 -1.39
N HIS A 711 -31.15 9.16 -2.02
CA HIS A 711 -32.07 10.14 -1.43
C HIS A 711 -33.16 9.51 -0.57
N THR A 712 -32.82 8.84 0.53
CA THR A 712 -33.87 8.37 1.45
C THR A 712 -34.27 9.50 2.41
N SER A 713 -35.56 9.80 2.52
CA SER A 713 -36.07 10.69 3.56
C SER A 713 -35.91 10.00 4.93
N ASP A 714 -35.01 10.53 5.75
CA ASP A 714 -34.90 10.16 7.16
C ASP A 714 -36.16 10.67 7.90
N SER A 715 -37.26 9.94 7.77
CA SER A 715 -38.51 10.20 8.49
C SER A 715 -38.62 9.32 9.73
N THR A 716 -37.60 9.35 10.59
CA THR A 716 -37.70 8.85 11.97
C THR A 716 -36.75 9.59 12.90
N SER A 717 -37.14 10.78 13.32
CA SER A 717 -36.83 11.28 14.66
C SER A 717 -37.84 12.38 15.03
N ASP A 718 -38.59 12.11 16.09
CA ASP A 718 -39.26 13.06 16.98
C ASP A 718 -40.45 13.87 16.44
N SER A 719 -41.63 13.24 16.49
CA SER A 719 -42.84 13.95 16.96
C SER A 719 -43.79 12.96 17.64
N SER A 720 -43.93 13.13 18.94
CA SER A 720 -44.97 12.54 19.79
C SER A 720 -46.37 12.95 19.32
N SER A 721 -47.13 12.02 18.78
CA SER A 721 -48.60 12.02 18.88
C SER A 721 -49.11 10.62 18.59
N GLY A 722 -49.73 10.01 19.61
CA GLY A 722 -50.22 8.65 19.55
C GLY A 722 -51.31 8.46 18.50
N SER A 723 -51.16 7.41 17.70
CA SER A 723 -52.29 6.63 17.21
C SER A 723 -51.81 5.22 16.91
N THR A 724 -52.27 4.28 17.74
CA THR A 724 -52.13 2.84 17.58
C THR A 724 -52.72 2.40 16.25
N ASN A 725 -51.84 2.01 15.31
CA ASN A 725 -52.13 1.05 14.24
C ASN A 725 -50.79 0.56 13.66
N GLU A 726 -50.16 -0.36 14.39
CA GLU A 726 -49.04 -1.16 13.89
C GLU A 726 -49.57 -2.23 12.94
N LYS A 727 -49.52 -1.93 11.64
CA LYS A 727 -49.36 -2.91 10.54
C LYS A 727 -49.02 -2.14 9.24
N SER A 728 -47.90 -2.54 8.65
CA SER A 728 -47.34 -2.10 7.35
C SER A 728 -46.95 -0.63 7.16
N LYS A 729 -45.86 -0.17 7.80
CA LYS A 729 -44.99 0.84 7.18
C LYS A 729 -44.01 0.15 6.23
N HIS A 730 -44.44 -0.05 4.98
CA HIS A 730 -43.49 -0.29 3.89
C HIS A 730 -42.65 0.98 3.73
N ILE A 731 -41.37 0.91 4.11
CA ILE A 731 -40.39 1.95 3.81
C ILE A 731 -40.25 2.01 2.29
N GLN A 732 -40.88 2.99 1.65
CA GLN A 732 -40.64 3.28 0.23
C GLN A 732 -39.20 3.77 0.09
N THR A 733 -38.29 2.87 -0.30
CA THR A 733 -36.95 3.26 -0.73
C THR A 733 -37.06 3.98 -2.06
N THR A 734 -36.74 5.26 -2.08
CA THR A 734 -36.52 6.01 -3.31
C THR A 734 -35.36 5.38 -4.10
N ASN A 735 -35.48 5.38 -5.43
CA ASN A 735 -34.45 4.90 -6.36
C ASN A 735 -33.59 6.04 -6.92
N MET A 736 -33.62 7.21 -6.28
CA MET A 736 -32.90 8.39 -6.74
C MET A 736 -31.49 8.42 -6.12
N TYR A 737 -30.49 8.60 -6.98
CA TYR A 737 -29.09 8.62 -6.59
C TYR A 737 -28.39 9.88 -7.08
N ASP A 738 -27.55 10.44 -6.22
CA ASP A 738 -26.58 11.48 -6.57
C ASP A 738 -25.18 10.88 -6.58
N LEU A 739 -24.42 11.15 -7.65
CA LEU A 739 -23.00 10.82 -7.74
C LEU A 739 -22.18 12.06 -7.38
N ILE A 740 -21.34 11.93 -6.36
CA ILE A 740 -20.58 13.03 -5.77
C ILE A 740 -19.11 12.62 -5.72
N LYS A 741 -18.21 13.47 -6.22
CA LYS A 741 -16.77 13.26 -6.08
C LYS A 741 -16.33 13.74 -4.69
N VAL A 742 -15.72 12.85 -3.91
CA VAL A 742 -15.30 13.12 -2.52
C VAL A 742 -13.91 13.75 -2.51
N ASP A 743 -12.93 13.11 -3.15
CA ASP A 743 -11.53 13.58 -3.24
C ASP A 743 -10.82 12.82 -4.39
N SER A 744 -9.56 13.15 -4.66
CA SER A 744 -8.70 12.62 -5.72
C SER A 744 -7.30 12.26 -5.21
N ALA A 745 -6.54 11.51 -6.01
CA ALA A 745 -5.21 10.97 -5.67
C ALA A 745 -5.22 10.01 -4.47
N ILE A 746 -6.32 9.30 -4.25
CA ILE A 746 -6.48 8.37 -3.14
C ILE A 746 -5.88 7.02 -3.50
N GLU A 747 -4.95 6.54 -2.68
CA GLU A 747 -4.34 5.23 -2.89
C GLU A 747 -5.27 4.08 -2.51
N ARG A 748 -6.00 4.28 -1.41
CA ARG A 748 -6.99 3.38 -0.82
C ARG A 748 -7.87 4.14 0.16
N PHE A 749 -9.03 3.58 0.48
CA PHE A 749 -9.85 4.04 1.60
C PHE A 749 -10.14 2.87 2.56
N GLN A 750 -10.61 3.20 3.75
CA GLN A 750 -11.05 2.24 4.74
C GLN A 750 -12.27 2.80 5.49
N ILE A 751 -13.24 1.94 5.79
CA ILE A 751 -14.33 2.29 6.72
C ILE A 751 -14.10 1.53 8.02
N SER A 752 -13.99 2.27 9.13
CA SER A 752 -13.69 1.70 10.45
C SER A 752 -14.71 2.17 11.49
N PRO A 753 -15.27 1.25 12.32
CA PRO A 753 -16.08 1.63 13.46
C PRO A 753 -15.19 2.13 14.61
N ILE A 754 -15.58 3.26 15.20
CA ILE A 754 -14.99 3.81 16.42
C ILE A 754 -16.08 3.80 17.50
N HIS A 755 -15.75 3.16 18.63
CA HIS A 755 -16.65 3.01 19.76
C HIS A 755 -16.34 4.09 20.79
N PHE A 756 -17.24 5.05 20.93
CA PHE A 756 -17.23 5.98 22.06
C PHE A 756 -18.14 5.39 23.15
N GLU A 757 -17.63 5.26 24.37
CA GLU A 757 -18.37 4.62 25.48
C GLU A 757 -19.74 5.26 25.71
N GLY A 758 -20.79 4.44 25.84
CA GLY A 758 -22.17 4.89 26.02
C GLY A 758 -22.93 5.20 24.72
N SER A 759 -22.30 5.06 23.55
CA SER A 759 -22.94 5.30 22.24
C SER A 759 -22.83 4.10 21.29
N LYS A 760 -23.74 4.04 20.30
CA LYS A 760 -23.61 3.08 19.19
C LYS A 760 -22.32 3.35 18.41
N PRO A 761 -21.67 2.33 17.82
CA PRO A 761 -20.45 2.51 17.04
C PRO A 761 -20.69 3.54 15.93
N ARG A 762 -19.81 4.55 15.87
CA ARG A 762 -19.80 5.52 14.78
C ARG A 762 -18.83 5.05 13.71
N TYR A 763 -19.25 5.10 12.45
CA TYR A 763 -18.41 4.70 11.33
C TYR A 763 -17.70 5.90 10.74
N PHE A 764 -16.42 5.73 10.43
CA PHE A 764 -15.59 6.76 9.81
C PHE A 764 -15.00 6.26 8.50
N LEU A 765 -15.01 7.13 7.48
CA LEU A 765 -14.33 6.92 6.20
C LEU A 765 -12.93 7.53 6.29
N THR A 766 -11.91 6.70 6.13
CA THR A 766 -10.50 7.13 6.12
C THR A 766 -9.95 7.03 4.70
N LEU A 767 -9.42 8.14 4.18
CA LEU A 767 -8.81 8.25 2.86
C LEU A 767 -7.29 8.38 3.04
N TYR A 768 -6.52 7.53 2.35
CA TYR A 768 -5.05 7.54 2.42
C TYR A 768 -4.47 8.19 1.16
N LYS A 769 -3.85 9.36 1.32
CA LYS A 769 -3.28 10.21 0.26
C LYS A 769 -1.75 10.30 0.40
N GLY A 770 -1.12 9.13 0.48
CA GLY A 770 0.31 9.02 0.77
C GLY A 770 0.58 9.25 2.26
N ASP A 771 1.31 10.33 2.57
CA ASP A 771 1.67 10.68 3.94
C ASP A 771 0.53 11.45 4.64
N ASP A 772 -0.44 11.96 3.89
CA ASP A 772 -1.62 12.63 4.44
C ASP A 772 -2.79 11.65 4.53
N ILE A 773 -3.43 11.63 5.70
CA ILE A 773 -4.58 10.77 6.01
C ILE A 773 -5.73 11.67 6.42
N SER A 774 -6.87 11.50 5.76
CA SER A 774 -8.09 12.27 6.01
C SER A 774 -9.20 11.35 6.50
N THR A 775 -9.74 11.61 7.69
CA THR A 775 -10.81 10.81 8.29
C THR A 775 -12.11 11.63 8.43
N TYR A 776 -13.20 11.12 7.85
CA TYR A 776 -14.52 11.74 7.81
C TYR A 776 -15.53 10.95 8.67
N ASP A 777 -16.36 11.63 9.45
CA ASP A 777 -17.53 11.00 10.08
C ASP A 777 -18.54 10.67 8.98
N LEU A 778 -18.84 9.39 8.81
CA LEU A 778 -19.69 8.90 7.72
C LEU A 778 -21.11 9.45 7.80
N LYS A 779 -21.64 9.66 9.01
CA LYS A 779 -22.99 10.21 9.18
C LYS A 779 -23.04 11.68 8.74
N GLU A 780 -22.03 12.46 9.12
CA GLU A 780 -21.94 13.86 8.71
C GLU A 780 -21.72 13.99 7.20
N LEU A 781 -20.85 13.15 6.63
CA LEU A 781 -20.56 13.09 5.19
C LEU A 781 -21.81 12.76 4.37
N LEU A 782 -22.61 11.79 4.81
CA LEU A 782 -23.87 11.42 4.14
C LEU A 782 -24.95 12.50 4.27
N ALA A 783 -24.96 13.26 5.36
CA ALA A 783 -25.93 14.34 5.57
C ALA A 783 -25.60 15.59 4.74
N ARG A 784 -24.32 15.96 4.64
CA ARG A 784 -23.82 17.19 4.02
C ARG A 784 -22.80 16.90 2.90
N PRO A 785 -23.20 16.26 1.79
CA PRO A 785 -22.25 15.74 0.84
C PRO A 785 -21.77 16.75 -0.21
N TYR A 786 -22.26 17.98 -0.19
CA TYR A 786 -21.83 19.05 -1.12
C TYR A 786 -20.96 20.10 -0.41
N GLU A 787 -20.68 19.90 0.88
CA GLU A 787 -19.95 20.84 1.72
C GLU A 787 -18.56 20.28 2.03
N PHE A 788 -17.78 19.88 1.03
CA PHE A 788 -16.44 19.33 1.25
C PHE A 788 -15.33 20.34 0.95
N GLU A 789 -14.15 20.11 1.51
CA GLU A 789 -12.97 20.88 1.17
C GLU A 789 -12.54 20.55 -0.27
N GLY A 790 -12.68 21.52 -1.20
CA GLY A 790 -12.27 21.37 -2.60
C GLY A 790 -13.39 21.18 -3.63
N THR A 791 -14.67 21.18 -3.22
CA THR A 791 -15.80 21.26 -4.17
C THR A 791 -15.98 22.69 -4.68
N GLU A 792 -16.07 22.88 -6.00
CA GLU A 792 -16.40 24.19 -6.62
C GLU A 792 -17.77 24.66 -6.08
N THR A 793 -17.75 25.75 -5.31
CA THR A 793 -18.97 26.36 -4.77
C THR A 793 -19.78 26.94 -5.92
N SER A 794 -20.98 26.42 -6.16
CA SER A 794 -21.96 27.09 -7.02
C SER A 794 -22.31 28.45 -6.41
N GLU A 795 -22.23 29.52 -7.18
CA GLU A 795 -22.42 30.92 -6.74
C GLU A 795 -23.80 31.22 -6.09
N ASP A 796 -24.77 30.30 -6.18
CA ASP A 796 -26.15 30.47 -5.70
C ASP A 796 -26.46 29.83 -4.32
N GLY A 797 -25.47 29.29 -3.60
CA GLY A 797 -25.69 28.63 -2.30
C GLY A 797 -24.90 29.24 -1.15
N ASP A 798 -25.59 29.82 -0.16
CA ASP A 798 -25.03 30.21 1.14
C ASP A 798 -24.60 28.94 1.92
N VAL A 799 -23.43 28.36 1.57
CA VAL A 799 -22.86 27.20 2.28
C VAL A 799 -22.25 27.69 3.59
N SER A 800 -23.03 27.65 4.67
CA SER A 800 -22.64 28.28 5.92
C SER A 800 -21.39 27.65 6.60
N LYS A 801 -21.03 26.37 6.36
CA LYS A 801 -19.75 25.77 6.84
C LYS A 801 -19.32 24.53 6.03
N ILE A 802 -18.07 24.51 5.57
CA ILE A 802 -17.43 23.34 4.93
C ILE A 802 -17.14 22.24 5.98
N LEU A 803 -17.48 20.98 5.67
CA LEU A 803 -17.11 19.78 6.43
C LEU A 803 -15.61 19.54 6.33
N ARG A 804 -14.91 19.65 7.47
CA ARG A 804 -13.47 19.41 7.57
C ARG A 804 -13.17 17.99 8.09
N PRO A 805 -12.30 17.22 7.41
CA PRO A 805 -11.84 15.93 7.93
C PRO A 805 -10.87 16.09 9.10
N VAL A 806 -10.72 15.03 9.89
CA VAL A 806 -9.55 14.88 10.76
C VAL A 806 -8.34 14.61 9.87
N LYS A 807 -7.43 15.58 9.75
CA LYS A 807 -6.19 15.45 8.96
C LYS A 807 -5.04 15.00 9.85
N THR A 808 -4.31 13.99 9.42
CA THR A 808 -3.08 13.52 10.08
C THR A 808 -1.98 13.34 9.04
N HIS A 809 -0.77 13.82 9.36
CA HIS A 809 0.42 13.62 8.53
C HIS A 809 1.31 12.52 9.15
N THR A 810 1.74 11.54 8.34
CA THR A 810 2.59 10.42 8.75
C THR A 810 3.88 10.39 7.94
N SER A 811 4.90 11.15 8.36
CA SER A 811 6.21 11.17 7.72
C SER A 811 7.13 10.03 8.16
N ALA A 812 6.97 9.55 9.41
CA ALA A 812 7.88 8.59 10.02
C ALA A 812 7.68 7.14 9.54
N PHE A 813 6.48 6.76 9.08
CA PHE A 813 6.18 5.38 8.73
C PHE A 813 5.06 5.25 7.70
N THR A 814 5.00 4.08 7.05
CA THR A 814 3.91 3.79 6.09
C THR A 814 2.63 3.42 6.82
N SER A 815 1.61 4.27 6.73
CA SER A 815 0.30 4.07 7.33
C SER A 815 -0.53 2.97 6.64
N MET A 816 -1.07 2.05 7.45
CA MET A 816 -1.79 0.85 7.00
C MET A 816 -3.23 0.77 7.47
N GLN A 817 -3.56 1.20 8.68
CA GLN A 817 -4.93 1.07 9.18
C GLN A 817 -5.20 1.99 10.38
N ILE A 818 -6.37 2.61 10.40
CA ILE A 818 -6.92 3.20 11.62
C ILE A 818 -7.70 2.13 12.38
N PHE A 819 -7.45 2.04 13.67
CA PHE A 819 -8.12 1.10 14.57
C PHE A 819 -8.18 1.66 15.99
N GLN A 820 -9.06 1.06 16.79
CA GLN A 820 -9.19 1.37 18.21
C GLN A 820 -8.52 0.25 19.03
N SER A 821 -7.63 0.62 19.96
CA SER A 821 -6.93 -0.31 20.86
C SER A 821 -6.81 0.27 22.26
N ASN A 822 -7.07 -0.56 23.29
CA ASN A 822 -6.95 -0.19 24.71
C ASN A 822 -7.57 1.17 25.06
N GLY A 823 -8.75 1.49 24.50
CA GLY A 823 -9.42 2.75 24.75
C GLY A 823 -8.72 3.97 24.12
N THR A 824 -8.05 3.83 22.96
CA THR A 824 -7.47 4.94 22.18
C THR A 824 -7.67 4.71 20.67
N ILE A 825 -7.57 5.79 19.88
CA ILE A 825 -7.63 5.74 18.41
C ILE A 825 -6.19 5.87 17.87
N CYS A 826 -5.77 4.93 17.04
CA CYS A 826 -4.41 4.91 16.49
C CYS A 826 -4.40 4.62 14.99
N ILE A 827 -3.41 5.20 14.30
CA ILE A 827 -2.96 4.73 12.99
C ILE A 827 -1.87 3.69 13.24
N SER A 828 -2.05 2.51 12.69
CA SER A 828 -1.01 1.48 12.60
C SER A 828 -0.34 1.49 11.24
N GLY A 829 0.91 1.07 11.22
CA GLY A 829 1.68 0.87 10.01
C GLY A 829 3.01 0.19 10.30
N PHE A 830 4.00 0.42 9.46
CA PHE A 830 5.34 -0.11 9.67
C PHE A 830 6.43 0.83 9.17
N GLU A 831 7.56 0.75 9.85
CA GLU A 831 8.82 1.46 9.60
C GLU A 831 9.85 0.48 9.04
N TYR A 832 10.83 1.03 8.34
CA TYR A 832 12.03 0.29 7.98
C TYR A 832 12.99 0.29 9.16
N GLN A 833 13.45 -0.90 9.54
CA GLN A 833 14.52 -1.05 10.51
C GLN A 833 15.71 -1.75 9.86
N VAL A 834 16.87 -1.10 9.93
CA VAL A 834 18.16 -1.64 9.51
C VAL A 834 18.85 -2.25 10.73
N LEU A 835 19.35 -3.48 10.58
CA LEU A 835 20.10 -4.18 11.62
C LEU A 835 21.38 -4.76 11.04
N TRP A 836 22.48 -4.62 11.77
CA TRP A 836 23.72 -5.32 11.48
C TRP A 836 23.82 -6.57 12.35
N LYS A 837 23.97 -7.75 11.73
CA LYS A 837 24.17 -9.01 12.47
C LYS A 837 25.10 -9.93 11.71
N ASN A 838 26.18 -10.38 12.36
CA ASN A 838 27.15 -11.31 11.79
C ASN A 838 27.63 -10.89 10.40
N GLU A 839 28.08 -9.63 10.25
CA GLU A 839 28.54 -9.03 8.97
C GLU A 839 27.47 -8.93 7.86
N ASN A 840 26.22 -9.27 8.16
CA ASN A 840 25.12 -9.17 7.22
C ASN A 840 24.21 -7.99 7.56
N LEU A 841 23.84 -7.25 6.51
CA LEU A 841 22.81 -6.22 6.56
C LEU A 841 21.44 -6.89 6.51
N ILE A 842 20.62 -6.65 7.54
CA ILE A 842 19.25 -7.13 7.61
C ILE A 842 18.31 -5.92 7.55
N ILE A 843 17.45 -5.89 6.54
CA ILE A 843 16.34 -4.94 6.44
C ILE A 843 15.07 -5.67 6.87
N LYS A 844 14.33 -5.10 7.81
CA LYS A 844 13.05 -5.64 8.25
C LYS A 844 12.01 -4.54 8.46
N HIS A 845 10.74 -4.91 8.36
CA HIS A 845 9.64 -4.02 8.69
C HIS A 845 9.29 -4.14 10.17
N ARG A 846 9.36 -3.03 10.90
CA ARG A 846 8.96 -2.93 12.30
C ARG A 846 7.59 -2.27 12.39
N PRO A 847 6.58 -2.91 13.00
CA PRO A 847 5.29 -2.27 13.20
C PRO A 847 5.40 -1.04 14.11
N SER A 848 4.71 0.02 13.70
CA SER A 848 4.66 1.31 14.38
C SER A 848 3.22 1.78 14.55
N ARG A 849 2.99 2.65 15.54
CA ARG A 849 1.66 3.17 15.88
C ARG A 849 1.76 4.66 16.20
N LEU A 850 0.84 5.43 15.65
CA LEU A 850 0.63 6.84 15.97
C LEU A 850 -0.73 7.00 16.64
N MET A 851 -0.76 7.56 17.84
CA MET A 851 -2.00 7.93 18.51
C MET A 851 -2.54 9.21 17.87
N ILE A 852 -3.85 9.25 17.60
CA ILE A 852 -4.49 10.39 16.90
C ILE A 852 -5.76 10.91 17.59
N LEU A 853 -6.00 10.51 18.84
CA LEU A 853 -7.19 10.94 19.57
C LEU A 853 -7.23 12.46 19.76
N ASP A 854 -6.07 13.09 19.95
CA ASP A 854 -5.89 14.54 19.99
C ASP A 854 -6.46 15.23 18.74
N LYS A 855 -6.22 14.67 17.54
CA LYS A 855 -6.72 15.23 16.27
C LYS A 855 -8.24 15.17 16.16
N PHE A 856 -8.88 14.14 16.72
CA PHE A 856 -10.34 14.05 16.81
C PHE A 856 -10.91 15.13 17.74
N ILE A 857 -10.28 15.34 18.90
CA ILE A 857 -10.68 16.38 19.86
C ILE A 857 -10.50 17.77 19.24
N GLN A 858 -9.36 18.00 18.55
CA GLN A 858 -9.05 19.25 17.85
C GLN A 858 -10.14 19.63 16.84
N ARG A 859 -10.53 18.68 15.97
CA ARG A 859 -11.61 18.89 14.99
C ARG A 859 -12.93 19.25 15.67
N ASP A 860 -13.31 18.50 16.70
CA ASP A 860 -14.60 18.72 17.36
C ASP A 860 -14.65 20.06 18.13
N LEU A 861 -13.51 20.50 18.68
CA LEU A 861 -13.37 21.77 19.38
C LEU A 861 -13.40 22.97 18.42
N PHE A 862 -12.60 22.95 17.35
CA PHE A 862 -12.41 24.13 16.50
C PHE A 862 -13.39 24.19 15.33
N ASP A 863 -13.66 23.08 14.66
CA ASP A 863 -14.46 23.07 13.43
C ASP A 863 -15.93 22.79 13.73
N ALA A 864 -16.21 21.73 14.48
CA ALA A 864 -17.59 21.34 14.80
C ALA A 864 -18.20 22.15 15.96
N LYS A 865 -17.38 22.90 16.70
CA LYS A 865 -17.77 23.78 17.82
C LYS A 865 -18.65 23.07 18.87
N PHE A 866 -18.28 21.85 19.23
CA PHE A 866 -18.94 21.17 20.35
C PHE A 866 -18.72 21.95 21.65
N ASP A 867 -19.72 21.93 22.53
CA ASP A 867 -19.55 22.51 23.86
C ASP A 867 -18.56 21.68 24.69
N LYS A 868 -17.84 22.33 25.60
CA LYS A 868 -16.81 21.71 26.47
C LYS A 868 -17.36 20.55 27.28
N HIS A 869 -18.61 20.63 27.75
CA HIS A 869 -19.27 19.55 28.47
C HIS A 869 -19.54 18.33 27.58
N GLN A 870 -19.95 18.56 26.33
CA GLN A 870 -20.18 17.48 25.35
C GLN A 870 -18.88 16.79 24.95
N LEU A 871 -17.79 17.55 24.81
CA LEU A 871 -16.45 16.99 24.57
C LEU A 871 -15.98 16.13 25.73
N ASN A 872 -16.09 16.65 26.97
CA ASN A 872 -15.71 15.89 28.16
C ASN A 872 -16.58 14.63 28.31
N GLU A 873 -17.89 14.68 28.05
CA GLU A 873 -18.73 13.48 28.08
C GLU A 873 -18.30 12.45 27.02
N LYS A 874 -17.99 12.90 25.79
CA LYS A 874 -17.61 12.05 24.67
C LYS A 874 -16.24 11.39 24.85
N TYR A 875 -15.27 12.09 25.43
CA TYR A 875 -13.86 11.68 25.44
C TYR A 875 -13.27 11.35 26.83
N SER A 876 -13.89 11.78 27.94
CA SER A 876 -13.32 11.62 29.30
C SER A 876 -12.99 10.19 29.71
N LYS A 877 -13.70 9.20 29.15
CA LYS A 877 -13.50 7.78 29.50
C LYS A 877 -12.35 7.11 28.73
N PHE A 878 -11.73 7.79 27.77
CA PHE A 878 -10.51 7.31 27.13
C PHE A 878 -9.34 7.46 28.12
N PRO A 879 -8.57 6.40 28.44
CA PRO A 879 -7.49 6.45 29.44
C PRO A 879 -6.44 7.53 29.17
N ASN A 880 -6.19 7.84 27.89
CA ASN A 880 -5.20 8.81 27.47
C ASN A 880 -5.78 10.22 27.24
N TYR A 881 -7.03 10.48 27.64
CA TYR A 881 -7.68 11.78 27.37
C TYR A 881 -6.91 12.96 27.99
N ALA A 882 -6.50 12.85 29.25
CA ALA A 882 -5.71 13.90 29.93
C ALA A 882 -4.39 14.19 29.19
N TYR A 883 -3.71 13.15 28.70
CA TYR A 883 -2.50 13.29 27.90
C TYR A 883 -2.77 13.95 26.53
N CYS A 884 -3.91 13.66 25.89
CA CYS A 884 -4.28 14.30 24.63
C CYS A 884 -4.57 15.80 24.82
N LEU A 885 -5.18 16.18 25.94
CA LEU A 885 -5.38 17.60 26.28
C LEU A 885 -4.05 18.31 26.53
N GLU A 886 -3.09 17.65 27.18
CA GLU A 886 -1.72 18.16 27.34
C GLU A 886 -1.04 18.39 25.98
N LEU A 887 -1.16 17.43 25.06
CA LEU A 887 -0.61 17.55 23.70
C LEU A 887 -1.27 18.70 22.92
N LEU A 888 -2.59 18.89 23.07
CA LEU A 888 -3.29 20.02 22.43
C LEU A 888 -2.84 21.37 22.97
N LEU A 889 -2.54 21.50 24.27
CA LEU A 889 -1.94 22.71 24.83
C LEU A 889 -0.56 22.99 24.20
N PHE A 890 0.24 21.95 23.99
CA PHE A 890 1.55 22.07 23.34
C PHE A 890 1.43 22.49 21.87
N ASP A 891 0.56 21.84 21.11
CA ASP A 891 0.32 22.13 19.69
C ASP A 891 -0.21 23.57 19.46
N GLN A 892 -0.92 24.14 20.43
CA GLN A 892 -1.46 25.50 20.34
C GLN A 892 -0.54 26.57 20.94
N LEU A 893 0.60 26.19 21.52
CA LEU A 893 1.53 27.10 22.18
C LEU A 893 2.08 28.17 21.21
N GLU A 894 2.38 27.78 19.96
CA GLU A 894 2.86 28.70 18.91
C GLU A 894 1.83 29.78 18.54
N PHE A 895 0.55 29.53 18.82
CA PHE A 895 -0.56 30.43 18.52
C PHE A 895 -1.06 31.20 19.75
N ILE A 896 -0.31 31.19 20.86
CA ILE A 896 -0.69 31.93 22.08
C ILE A 896 -0.97 33.43 21.81
N ASP A 897 -0.26 34.03 20.84
CA ASP A 897 -0.43 35.45 20.50
C ASP A 897 -1.49 35.69 19.40
N ASN A 898 -1.92 34.65 18.68
CA ASN A 898 -2.80 34.74 17.50
C ASN A 898 -4.02 33.84 17.66
N GLU A 899 -5.21 34.45 17.64
CA GLU A 899 -6.52 33.79 17.65
C GLU A 899 -6.80 33.02 18.96
N GLY A 900 -7.98 33.23 19.57
CA GLY A 900 -8.41 32.60 20.84
C GLY A 900 -8.59 31.08 20.80
N ALA A 901 -7.76 30.35 20.06
CA ALA A 901 -7.70 28.91 19.99
C ALA A 901 -7.09 28.32 21.27
N PHE A 902 -5.99 28.89 21.77
CA PHE A 902 -5.37 28.47 23.03
C PHE A 902 -6.32 28.64 24.23
N ASP A 903 -7.07 29.74 24.27
CA ASP A 903 -8.09 30.00 25.30
C ASP A 903 -9.15 28.91 25.33
N LYS A 904 -9.65 28.46 24.17
CA LYS A 904 -10.64 27.38 24.08
C LYS A 904 -10.12 26.04 24.59
N VAL A 905 -8.83 25.75 24.37
CA VAL A 905 -8.22 24.54 24.91
C VAL A 905 -8.13 24.65 26.44
N CYS A 906 -7.73 25.80 26.96
CA CYS A 906 -7.73 26.05 28.42
C CYS A 906 -9.13 25.91 29.03
N GLU A 907 -10.17 26.42 28.36
CA GLU A 907 -11.56 26.24 28.80
C GLU A 907 -12.00 24.76 28.84
N LEU A 908 -11.56 23.97 27.86
CA LEU A 908 -11.82 22.52 27.82
C LEU A 908 -11.09 21.80 28.96
N VAL A 909 -9.81 22.14 29.20
CA VAL A 909 -9.00 21.59 30.29
C VAL A 909 -9.62 21.93 31.64
N ASN A 910 -10.03 23.18 31.85
CA ASN A 910 -10.70 23.63 33.09
C ASN A 910 -12.01 22.88 33.39
N ALA A 911 -12.69 22.38 32.35
CA ALA A 911 -13.91 21.59 32.52
C ALA A 911 -13.64 20.12 32.87
N ASN A 912 -12.37 19.68 32.83
CA ASN A 912 -11.95 18.33 33.22
C ASN A 912 -11.61 18.30 34.73
N ASN A 913 -11.92 17.19 35.40
CA ASN A 913 -11.63 17.00 36.82
C ASN A 913 -10.12 17.02 37.14
N ASP A 914 -9.27 16.65 36.17
CA ASP A 914 -7.82 16.59 36.32
C ASP A 914 -7.09 17.83 35.77
N ALA A 915 -7.79 18.97 35.63
CA ALA A 915 -7.25 20.20 35.03
C ALA A 915 -5.88 20.62 35.62
N ASP A 916 -5.78 20.64 36.95
CA ASP A 916 -4.57 21.08 37.64
C ASP A 916 -3.39 20.13 37.39
N THR A 917 -3.63 18.83 37.28
CA THR A 917 -2.62 17.83 36.90
C THR A 917 -2.10 18.06 35.49
N ILE A 918 -2.99 18.36 34.55
CA ILE A 918 -2.65 18.61 33.14
C ILE A 918 -1.77 19.86 33.03
N TYR A 919 -2.15 20.95 33.69
CA TYR A 919 -1.39 22.20 33.66
C TYR A 919 0.00 22.08 34.30
N VAL A 920 0.13 21.40 35.43
CA VAL A 920 1.45 21.21 36.08
C VAL A 920 2.38 20.39 35.18
N ASN A 921 1.88 19.33 34.56
CA ASN A 921 2.68 18.51 33.63
C ASN A 921 3.08 19.28 32.36
N PHE A 922 2.15 20.07 31.82
CA PHE A 922 2.39 20.96 30.68
C PHE A 922 3.46 22.02 30.99
N LEU A 923 3.30 22.76 32.10
CA LEU A 923 4.24 23.80 32.50
C LEU A 923 5.67 23.27 32.73
N ARG A 924 5.81 22.01 33.16
CA ARG A 924 7.12 21.36 33.32
C ARG A 924 7.84 21.10 31.99
N LYS A 925 7.12 21.05 30.86
CA LYS A 925 7.65 20.71 29.53
C LYS A 925 7.90 21.91 28.62
N ILE A 926 7.42 23.10 28.99
CA ILE A 926 7.53 24.31 28.17
C ILE A 926 8.60 25.27 28.71
N GLU A 927 9.18 26.07 27.82
CA GLU A 927 10.19 27.07 28.16
C GLU A 927 9.60 28.25 28.97
N ILE A 928 10.45 28.89 29.79
CA ILE A 928 10.03 29.86 30.80
C ILE A 928 9.38 31.11 30.19
N HIS A 929 9.80 31.54 29.00
CA HIS A 929 9.22 32.72 28.33
C HIS A 929 7.75 32.54 27.92
N TYR A 930 7.23 31.29 27.89
CA TYR A 930 5.81 31.03 27.68
C TYR A 930 4.99 31.07 28.98
N TRP A 931 5.63 31.00 30.16
CA TRP A 931 4.94 30.94 31.45
C TRP A 931 4.11 32.21 31.72
N ASP A 932 4.69 33.39 31.51
CA ASP A 932 3.99 34.68 31.69
C ASP A 932 2.72 34.79 30.84
N LYS A 933 2.79 34.31 29.59
CA LYS A 933 1.65 34.34 28.66
C LYS A 933 0.56 33.38 29.09
N PHE A 934 0.94 32.18 29.53
CA PHE A 934 0.01 31.17 30.03
C PHE A 934 -0.74 31.62 31.29
N PHE A 935 -0.03 32.16 32.29
CA PHE A 935 -0.64 32.65 33.53
C PHE A 935 -1.58 33.84 33.30
N ARG A 936 -1.27 34.69 32.31
CA ARG A 936 -2.17 35.77 31.88
C ARG A 936 -3.51 35.24 31.35
N ILE A 937 -3.48 34.17 30.57
CA ILE A 937 -4.69 33.54 30.00
C ILE A 937 -5.54 32.89 31.09
N LEU A 938 -4.90 32.20 32.04
CA LEU A 938 -5.59 31.61 33.20
C LEU A 938 -6.11 32.65 34.21
N LYS A 939 -5.71 33.92 34.09
CA LYS A 939 -6.01 35.01 35.04
C LYS A 939 -5.58 34.66 36.47
N LEU A 940 -4.46 33.95 36.61
CA LEU A 940 -3.88 33.55 37.89
C LEU A 940 -2.41 33.92 37.89
N THR A 941 -1.87 34.35 39.04
CA THR A 941 -0.42 34.42 39.21
C THR A 941 0.13 33.04 39.59
N PRO A 942 1.43 32.78 39.38
CA PRO A 942 2.05 31.54 39.87
C PRO A 942 1.88 31.32 41.38
N ILE A 943 1.79 32.41 42.16
CA ILE A 943 1.53 32.37 43.61
C ILE A 943 0.08 31.93 43.87
N ASP A 944 -0.89 32.51 43.17
CA ASP A 944 -2.31 32.15 43.31
C ASP A 944 -2.54 30.68 42.91
N PHE A 945 -1.84 30.21 41.88
CA PHE A 945 -1.90 28.82 41.45
C PHE A 945 -1.29 27.87 42.49
N MET A 946 -0.18 28.26 43.13
CA MET A 946 0.43 27.49 44.21
C MET A 946 -0.50 27.38 45.43
N ASN A 947 -1.11 28.49 45.85
CA ASN A 947 -2.07 28.49 46.96
C ASN A 947 -3.28 27.61 46.65
N LYS A 948 -3.80 27.67 45.41
CA LYS A 948 -4.87 26.79 44.94
C LYS A 948 -4.50 25.30 45.02
N LEU A 949 -3.27 24.92 44.69
CA LEU A 949 -2.81 23.53 44.79
C LEU A 949 -2.70 23.07 46.26
N ILE A 950 -2.20 23.93 47.14
CA ILE A 950 -2.11 23.66 48.59
C ILE A 950 -3.52 23.45 49.17
N ASP A 951 -4.47 24.30 48.80
CA ASP A 951 -5.87 24.19 49.20
C ASP A 951 -6.54 22.89 48.72
N SER A 952 -6.17 22.40 47.52
CA SER A 952 -6.64 21.11 47.00
C SER A 952 -6.06 19.88 47.71
N GLN A 953 -5.10 20.07 48.62
CA GLN A 953 -4.37 19.03 49.36
C GLN A 953 -3.70 17.94 48.49
N ASN A 954 -3.47 18.20 47.21
CA ASN A 954 -2.80 17.25 46.32
C ASN A 954 -1.28 17.40 46.40
N VAL A 955 -0.69 16.62 47.29
CA VAL A 955 0.71 16.74 47.71
C VAL A 955 1.70 16.50 46.57
N GLY A 956 1.41 15.53 45.68
CA GLY A 956 2.26 15.23 44.54
C GLY A 956 2.30 16.36 43.51
N LEU A 957 1.17 17.03 43.27
CA LEU A 957 1.10 18.18 42.35
C LEU A 957 1.79 19.42 42.93
N CYS A 958 1.62 19.69 44.22
CA CYS A 958 2.30 20.79 44.91
C CYS A 958 3.82 20.66 44.80
N TYR A 959 4.36 19.46 45.05
CA TYR A 959 5.78 19.17 44.90
C TYR A 959 6.26 19.36 43.46
N ASN A 960 5.53 18.81 42.48
CA ASN A 960 5.89 18.92 41.07
C ASN A 960 5.86 20.38 40.57
N TYR A 961 4.93 21.20 41.06
CA TYR A 961 4.81 22.61 40.70
C TYR A 961 5.82 23.52 41.42
N LEU A 962 6.31 23.15 42.61
CA LEU A 962 7.28 23.94 43.36
C LEU A 962 8.55 24.25 42.55
N SER A 963 9.02 23.28 41.74
CA SER A 963 10.17 23.51 40.84
C SER A 963 9.89 24.58 39.79
N ILE A 964 8.67 24.66 39.28
CA ILE A 964 8.23 25.64 38.28
C ILE A 964 8.14 27.01 38.95
N TYR A 965 7.51 27.08 40.12
CA TYR A 965 7.38 28.28 40.94
C TYR A 965 8.73 28.94 41.27
N LEU A 966 9.71 28.14 41.75
CA LEU A 966 11.03 28.66 42.12
C LEU A 966 11.85 29.15 40.91
N ASN A 967 11.73 28.46 39.77
CA ASN A 967 12.39 28.87 38.53
C ASN A 967 11.76 30.15 37.95
N PHE A 968 10.44 30.33 38.04
CA PHE A 968 9.76 31.53 37.57
C PHE A 968 10.25 32.77 38.32
N LYS A 969 10.31 32.66 39.66
CA LYS A 969 10.78 33.75 40.53
C LYS A 969 12.23 34.15 40.22
N LYS A 970 13.10 33.16 39.98
CA LYS A 970 14.51 33.39 39.59
C LYS A 970 14.66 34.33 38.40
N GLU A 971 13.88 34.10 37.35
CA GLU A 971 13.99 34.88 36.10
C GLU A 971 13.27 36.22 36.21
N HIS A 972 12.11 36.26 36.85
CA HIS A 972 11.35 37.50 37.01
C HIS A 972 12.08 38.52 37.93
N ASP A 973 12.77 38.05 38.96
CA ASP A 973 13.60 38.90 39.83
C ASP A 973 14.90 39.38 39.11
N GLN A 974 15.33 38.71 38.04
CA GLN A 974 16.48 39.13 37.21
C GLN A 974 16.12 40.18 36.15
N VAL A 975 14.89 40.19 35.64
CA VAL A 975 14.44 41.10 34.56
C VAL A 975 13.92 42.45 35.11
N GLY A 976 13.57 42.53 36.39
CA GLY A 976 12.92 43.68 37.04
C GLY A 976 13.80 44.90 37.42
N SER A 977 15.09 44.96 37.05
CA SER A 977 15.94 46.14 37.34
C SER A 977 16.39 46.87 36.07
N PRO A 978 15.73 47.99 35.68
CA PRO A 978 16.18 48.86 34.60
C PRO A 978 17.40 49.74 34.98
N ASN A 979 17.91 49.64 36.20
CA ASN A 979 19.11 50.35 36.63
C ASN A 979 20.24 49.34 36.83
N GLY A 980 20.88 48.99 35.70
CA GLY A 980 22.16 48.32 35.70
C GLY A 980 23.19 49.17 36.43
N SER A 981 23.46 48.83 37.68
CA SER A 981 24.76 49.05 38.30
C SER A 981 25.40 47.69 38.49
N LEU A 982 26.39 47.41 37.63
CA LEU A 982 27.36 46.36 37.86
C LEU A 982 27.99 46.59 39.24
N SER A 983 27.59 45.77 40.21
CA SER A 983 28.43 45.46 41.36
C SER A 983 28.68 43.96 41.37
N SER A 984 29.72 43.59 40.64
CA SER A 984 30.47 42.36 40.87
C SER A 984 31.14 42.46 42.24
N SER A 985 30.43 42.06 43.29
CA SER A 985 31.01 41.71 44.57
C SER A 985 30.36 40.45 45.07
N SER A 986 31.11 39.36 44.95
CA SER A 986 31.01 38.12 45.71
C SER A 986 30.76 38.39 47.20
N ASP A 987 29.95 37.54 47.83
CA ASP A 987 29.69 37.43 49.28
C ASP A 987 28.47 38.12 49.90
N ASP A 988 27.35 38.25 49.18
CA ASP A 988 26.05 38.26 49.86
C ASP A 988 25.18 37.10 49.38
N SER A 989 24.85 36.23 50.33
CA SER A 989 23.84 35.19 50.22
C SER A 989 22.51 35.86 49.88
N TYR A 990 22.21 35.97 48.59
CA TYR A 990 20.84 36.17 48.14
C TYR A 990 20.02 35.02 48.72
N ASP A 991 19.26 35.31 49.77
CA ASP A 991 18.35 34.37 50.40
C ASP A 991 17.24 34.09 49.38
N PHE A 992 17.47 33.05 48.57
CA PHE A 992 16.64 32.70 47.42
C PHE A 992 15.22 32.30 47.84
N LEU A 993 15.03 32.06 49.14
CA LEU A 993 13.80 31.63 49.80
C LEU A 993 13.44 32.62 50.90
N GLY A 994 12.57 33.60 50.59
CA GLY A 994 12.01 34.51 51.58
C GLY A 994 11.08 33.80 52.57
N GLU A 995 10.57 34.53 53.58
CA GLU A 995 9.74 33.95 54.65
C GLU A 995 8.45 33.28 54.12
N THR A 996 7.87 33.81 53.05
CA THR A 996 6.71 33.23 52.35
C THR A 996 7.03 31.89 51.72
N GLU A 997 8.17 31.75 51.05
CA GLU A 997 8.57 30.50 50.39
C GLU A 997 8.99 29.45 51.40
N GLN A 998 9.68 29.86 52.47
CA GLN A 998 9.98 28.98 53.60
C GLN A 998 8.69 28.42 54.20
N SER A 999 7.65 29.26 54.31
CA SER A 999 6.34 28.84 54.85
C SER A 999 5.63 27.83 53.93
N ILE A 1000 5.60 28.10 52.63
CA ILE A 1000 5.04 27.20 51.60
C ILE A 1000 5.76 25.85 51.59
N ILE A 1001 7.10 25.86 51.58
CA ILE A 1001 7.92 24.64 51.61
C ILE A 1001 7.63 23.83 52.88
N LEU A 1002 7.55 24.49 54.04
CA LEU A 1002 7.25 23.82 55.29
C LEU A 1002 5.81 23.25 55.34
N GLU A 1003 4.84 23.81 54.62
CA GLU A 1003 3.50 23.23 54.46
C GLU A 1003 3.51 22.00 53.53
N ILE A 1004 4.20 22.08 52.40
CA ILE A 1004 4.34 20.94 51.48
C ILE A 1004 5.02 19.75 52.18
N VAL A 1005 6.02 20.01 53.02
CA VAL A 1005 6.69 18.97 53.80
C VAL A 1005 5.76 18.30 54.82
N ILE A 1006 4.87 19.06 55.47
CA ILE A 1006 3.85 18.49 56.37
C ILE A 1006 2.89 17.60 55.57
N LEU A 1007 2.48 18.07 54.39
CA LEU A 1007 1.61 17.32 53.49
C LEU A 1007 2.30 16.01 53.00
N LEU A 1008 3.59 16.07 52.64
CA LEU A 1008 4.39 14.90 52.24
C LEU A 1008 4.56 13.89 53.37
N LYS A 1009 4.75 14.35 54.61
CA LYS A 1009 4.77 13.51 55.81
C LYS A 1009 3.43 12.82 56.02
N ARG A 1010 2.32 13.55 55.87
CA ARG A 1010 0.96 13.01 56.07
C ARG A 1010 0.59 11.91 55.07
N ASP A 1011 1.03 12.05 53.83
CA ASP A 1011 0.75 11.08 52.74
C ASP A 1011 1.85 10.00 52.60
N GLU A 1012 2.79 9.91 53.55
CA GLU A 1012 3.89 8.93 53.61
C GLU A 1012 4.79 8.87 52.35
N LYS A 1013 4.92 10.00 51.64
CA LYS A 1013 5.74 10.15 50.43
C LYS A 1013 7.19 10.53 50.75
N TRP A 1014 7.92 9.57 51.29
CA TRP A 1014 9.28 9.79 51.83
C TRP A 1014 10.33 10.10 50.76
N ASP A 1015 10.21 9.53 49.56
CA ASP A 1015 11.15 9.75 48.46
C ASP A 1015 11.09 11.19 47.93
N GLU A 1016 9.88 11.71 47.69
CA GLU A 1016 9.67 13.10 47.28
C GLU A 1016 10.05 14.09 48.39
N CYS A 1017 9.85 13.72 49.66
CA CYS A 1017 10.29 14.51 50.82
C CYS A 1017 11.83 14.57 50.90
N PHE A 1018 12.52 13.46 50.62
CA PHE A 1018 13.97 13.40 50.57
C PHE A 1018 14.54 14.27 49.44
N GLU A 1019 13.99 14.16 48.23
CA GLU A 1019 14.39 15.00 47.10
C GLU A 1019 14.11 16.48 47.39
N LEU A 1020 12.97 16.83 47.99
CA LEU A 1020 12.69 18.19 48.43
C LEU A 1020 13.74 18.71 49.42
N CYS A 1021 14.14 17.91 50.41
CA CYS A 1021 15.21 18.27 51.35
C CYS A 1021 16.56 18.45 50.64
N ARG A 1022 16.85 17.64 49.62
CA ARG A 1022 18.06 17.78 48.79
C ARG A 1022 18.02 19.08 47.97
N PHE A 1023 16.87 19.44 47.41
CA PHE A 1023 16.65 20.72 46.71
C PHE A 1023 16.79 21.91 47.66
N ILE A 1024 16.20 21.86 48.86
CA ILE A 1024 16.37 22.90 49.88
C ILE A 1024 17.84 23.07 50.25
N LYS A 1025 18.59 21.97 50.40
CA LYS A 1025 20.04 22.03 50.69
C LYS A 1025 20.83 22.74 49.60
N LEU A 1026 20.40 22.64 48.34
CA LEU A 1026 21.03 23.32 47.20
C LEU A 1026 20.67 24.82 47.15
N LEU A 1027 19.43 25.17 47.51
CA LEU A 1027 18.93 26.56 47.49
C LEU A 1027 19.34 27.36 48.73
N GLU A 1028 19.46 26.71 49.89
CA GLU A 1028 19.84 27.31 51.16
C GLU A 1028 20.93 26.47 51.85
N PRO A 1029 22.21 26.61 51.45
CA PRO A 1029 23.31 25.79 51.96
C PRO A 1029 23.58 25.99 53.46
N SER A 1030 23.02 27.05 54.07
CA SER A 1030 23.11 27.34 55.50
C SER A 1030 22.34 26.33 56.39
N GLY A 1031 21.35 25.64 55.81
CA GLY A 1031 20.63 24.54 56.47
C GLY A 1031 19.68 24.97 57.59
N LYS A 1032 19.35 26.26 57.71
CA LYS A 1032 18.40 26.76 58.74
C LYS A 1032 16.99 26.27 58.45
N LEU A 1033 16.53 26.29 57.19
CA LEU A 1033 15.22 25.76 56.81
C LEU A 1033 15.14 24.25 57.02
N LEU A 1034 16.21 23.51 56.76
CA LEU A 1034 16.27 22.06 57.03
C LEU A 1034 16.14 21.74 58.52
N ARG A 1035 16.66 22.59 59.42
CA ARG A 1035 16.40 22.44 60.86
C ARG A 1035 14.93 22.70 61.21
N LYS A 1036 14.33 23.76 60.66
CA LYS A 1036 12.89 24.04 60.85
C LYS A 1036 12.01 22.91 60.31
N VAL A 1037 12.34 22.35 59.14
CA VAL A 1037 11.70 21.17 58.56
C VAL A 1037 11.80 19.98 59.51
N ARG A 1038 12.99 19.69 60.03
CA ARG A 1038 13.22 18.59 60.98
C ARG A 1038 12.41 18.77 62.27
N GLU A 1039 12.35 19.99 62.82
CA GLU A 1039 11.56 20.32 64.00
C GLU A 1039 10.04 20.17 63.75
N ARG A 1040 9.56 20.58 62.56
CA ARG A 1040 8.15 20.40 62.14
C ARG A 1040 7.78 18.95 61.83
N ILE A 1041 8.72 18.11 61.40
CA ILE A 1041 8.49 16.68 61.16
C ILE A 1041 8.59 15.87 62.46
N ALA A 1042 9.41 16.29 63.42
CA ALA A 1042 9.57 15.60 64.70
C ALA A 1042 8.38 15.81 65.66
N ASN A 1043 7.72 16.97 65.55
CA ASN A 1043 6.40 17.24 66.12
C ASN A 1043 5.29 16.69 65.22
#